data_AF-A0A8H5DXD0-F1
#
_entry.id   AF-A0A8H5DXD0-F1
#
_cell.length_a   1.000
_cell.length_b   1.000
_cell.length_c   1.000
_cell.angle_alpha   90.00
_cell.angle_beta   90.00
_cell.angle_gamma   90.00
#
_symmetry.space_group_name_H-M   'P 1'
#
loop_
_entity.id
_entity.type
_entity.pdbx_description
1 polymer ?
#
loop_
_entity_poly.entity_id
_entity_poly.type
_entity_poly.pdbx_seq_one_letter_code
_entity_poly.pdbx_strand_id
1 'polypeptide(L)'
;MTLFPLITEHSPLACLAAAAAAFVTLQLLRAVYKLYFHPLSKFPGPRSAAISRQWQAKIVSKGFPEKEYERLHKQFGKQPPDSFSRMLIDISQGTKALRIGPNHLHISDPGLYKVIYSQTNSFPKEKAFYDTFESDHTTFSETDPQLHKQRRKLLSPLFSKSGVSKLELLILEKVEETKEKVKRISHHGPINVWPAFRCMTIDIISEFSFGSCINLISEDPDTFSSQYLKAMEVASNLPFLRYYSTTQRLLQRFVPLSIAANFNPVLRQTQKMVGIIVSSYDSYTQRKTDPRFPVLFDNLQTVAPDLQKAEAINTFVAGSDTTAFTLVTALYHILRLPEVEKTLTESLDQVFGESQAIPSLVQLEQTKYLRACVNEALRLGMPVPGMLPRVVPKRSQPFVVDGKFVPPGTIVGMSAYTMNTDPQIWGQDAHSFNPDRWLGPNAKELETHMCTFSKGTRQCIGINIAYAETTIALAYFFYHFKMELKTKELRIVDKFTTDVLRFVFFVDIVYILTSGNVDKMSQTAQPFSVPIIFTELDHEPKNTWVEYGPTERRTIAKGWAKEEGRKVFTVDTVWEKDIRIPLRDGVELLADVFRPLTSDDKPVPAIMPWSHYGKTGTGVQQLDMFPWRVGVPRSETSGLEKWEAPDPAEWVARGYAVVNIDARGSFKSGGDLYVYGTQEGRDGYDCIEWISQQPWCNERVAMAGNSWLGTTQWFIAAEQPPHLACMAPWEGLGDYYRESICRGGIPDHAFWDLLMNWTCGPGRREDAGAMVEKYGTWNDYWEDKKPKLRNIVTPMYATASFSTRLHTEGSLRGFQLSRSSEKWLRWIVTQEWHDLYRPENVDDLQRFFDKYMLDKDNGWEQTPRVRYSLLGYNRPSVVHEPADQYPPAKFKYETLFLDASSGTLEHDKPSTETAVEYQADLPSDTGCSFTYTFKEYTELCGISKARVYMSTPDHDDMDVYVVLRKLDKNGKELWHRNIPMEDLPESTTVDDIPNHNVWRYIGPNGRLRASHRAVTYESLPGLGPGEYNKLMGPAYVYHPHTATQPLHRGQIVELDISLWPGGMIFDAGESMRLEFAGRVQILQDFDGVDKHLVNYNVGRHRLHTGGAYQSQFLVNLWRSSQEGDTTEKA
;
A
#
# COMPACT_ATOMS: atom_id res chain seq x y z
N MET A 1 -62.95 42.63 -20.27
CA MET A 1 -63.72 42.79 -19.02
C MET A 1 -63.41 41.59 -18.14
N THR A 2 -62.85 41.63 -16.93
CA THR A 2 -62.52 42.67 -15.95
C THR A 2 -61.54 42.02 -14.97
N LEU A 3 -60.23 42.29 -15.09
CA LEU A 3 -59.21 41.88 -14.11
C LEU A 3 -58.10 42.95 -13.95
N PHE A 4 -58.41 44.19 -14.35
CA PHE A 4 -57.48 45.32 -14.32
C PHE A 4 -57.54 46.28 -13.11
N PRO A 5 -58.50 46.25 -12.15
CA PRO A 5 -58.49 47.20 -11.03
C PRO A 5 -57.82 46.73 -9.73
N LEU A 6 -57.15 45.55 -9.68
CA LEU A 6 -56.47 45.08 -8.46
C LEU A 6 -54.96 45.35 -8.41
N ILE A 7 -54.38 45.91 -9.47
CA ILE A 7 -52.92 46.20 -9.54
C ILE A 7 -52.64 47.70 -9.31
N THR A 8 -53.66 48.55 -9.23
CA THR A 8 -53.50 50.00 -9.02
C THR A 8 -53.48 50.45 -7.56
N GLU A 9 -53.86 49.61 -6.59
CA GLU A 9 -53.87 49.95 -5.15
C GLU A 9 -52.76 49.28 -4.33
N HIS A 10 -51.99 48.37 -4.92
CA HIS A 10 -50.91 47.66 -4.23
C HIS A 10 -49.57 47.91 -4.90
N SER A 11 -48.56 48.23 -4.09
CA SER A 11 -47.22 48.52 -4.58
C SER A 11 -46.71 47.34 -5.45
N PRO A 12 -45.96 47.58 -6.53
CA PRO A 12 -45.39 46.54 -7.37
C PRO A 12 -44.63 45.46 -6.55
N LEU A 13 -44.08 45.85 -5.40
CA LEU A 13 -43.43 44.95 -4.44
C LEU A 13 -44.40 43.92 -3.84
N ALA A 14 -45.64 44.32 -3.51
CA ALA A 14 -46.64 43.43 -2.93
C ALA A 14 -47.12 42.38 -3.94
N CYS A 15 -47.30 42.76 -5.21
CA CYS A 15 -47.63 41.82 -6.29
C CYS A 15 -46.47 40.84 -6.54
N LEU A 16 -45.23 41.32 -6.53
CA LEU A 16 -44.03 40.46 -6.65
C LEU A 16 -43.90 39.50 -5.47
N ALA A 17 -44.14 39.96 -4.24
CA ALA A 17 -44.11 39.13 -3.04
C ALA A 17 -45.19 38.04 -3.06
N ALA A 18 -46.42 38.37 -3.48
CA ALA A 18 -47.51 37.41 -3.62
C ALA A 18 -47.21 36.36 -4.71
N ALA A 19 -46.65 36.78 -5.85
CA ALA A 19 -46.22 35.87 -6.91
C ALA A 19 -45.08 34.94 -6.45
N ALA A 20 -44.11 35.48 -5.69
CA ALA A 20 -43.02 34.68 -5.11
C ALA A 20 -43.55 33.67 -4.08
N ALA A 21 -44.46 34.08 -3.19
CA ALA A 21 -45.06 33.19 -2.19
C ALA A 21 -45.90 32.07 -2.84
N ALA A 22 -46.72 32.40 -3.84
CA ALA A 22 -47.47 31.41 -4.62
C ALA A 22 -46.53 30.42 -5.35
N PHE A 23 -45.42 30.92 -5.91
CA PHE A 23 -44.41 30.08 -6.54
C PHE A 23 -43.76 29.12 -5.54
N VAL A 24 -43.29 29.61 -4.38
CA VAL A 24 -42.70 28.78 -3.32
C VAL A 24 -43.69 27.72 -2.83
N THR A 25 -44.94 28.11 -2.59
CA THR A 25 -46.01 27.19 -2.16
C THR A 25 -46.26 26.09 -3.19
N LEU A 26 -46.31 26.44 -4.48
CA LEU A 26 -46.44 25.47 -5.57
C LEU A 26 -45.25 24.50 -5.63
N GLN A 27 -44.02 24.98 -5.40
CA GLN A 27 -42.84 24.09 -5.37
C GLN A 27 -42.88 23.14 -4.17
N LEU A 28 -43.33 23.59 -2.99
CA LEU A 28 -43.50 22.75 -1.80
C LEU A 28 -44.56 21.66 -2.03
N LEU A 29 -45.73 22.02 -2.57
CA LEU A 29 -46.78 21.06 -2.90
C LEU A 29 -46.31 20.02 -3.92
N ARG A 30 -45.54 20.44 -4.94
CA ARG A 30 -44.92 19.53 -5.91
C ARG A 30 -43.90 18.61 -5.26
N ALA A 31 -43.12 19.08 -4.29
CA ALA A 31 -42.16 18.26 -3.57
C ALA A 31 -42.88 17.19 -2.71
N VAL A 32 -43.92 17.57 -1.98
CA VAL A 32 -44.76 16.65 -1.20
C VAL A 32 -45.39 15.59 -2.11
N TYR A 33 -45.98 16.00 -3.24
CA TYR A 33 -46.51 15.06 -4.23
C TYR A 33 -45.44 14.07 -4.71
N LYS A 34 -44.26 14.57 -5.12
CA LYS A 34 -43.17 13.73 -5.62
C LYS A 34 -42.64 12.72 -4.61
N LEU A 35 -42.58 13.10 -3.33
CA LEU A 35 -42.09 12.25 -2.26
C LEU A 35 -43.09 11.16 -1.87
N TYR A 36 -44.36 11.51 -1.70
CA TYR A 36 -45.33 10.63 -1.05
C TYR A 36 -46.37 10.04 -2.01
N PHE A 37 -46.81 10.80 -3.02
CA PHE A 37 -47.97 10.44 -3.85
C PHE A 37 -47.63 10.07 -5.30
N HIS A 38 -46.44 10.42 -5.77
CA HIS A 38 -45.99 10.06 -7.12
C HIS A 38 -45.92 8.53 -7.25
N PRO A 39 -46.27 7.93 -8.40
CA PRO A 39 -46.25 6.47 -8.59
C PRO A 39 -44.92 5.77 -8.27
N LEU A 40 -43.82 6.52 -8.24
CA LEU A 40 -42.49 6.05 -7.88
C LEU A 40 -42.11 6.24 -6.39
N SER A 41 -43.00 6.74 -5.53
CA SER A 41 -42.74 6.92 -4.09
C SER A 41 -42.42 5.60 -3.37
N LYS A 42 -42.90 4.48 -3.92
CA LYS A 42 -42.62 3.11 -3.46
C LYS A 42 -41.22 2.57 -3.79
N PHE A 43 -40.47 3.26 -4.65
CA PHE A 43 -39.09 2.88 -4.97
C PHE A 43 -38.13 3.69 -4.11
N PRO A 44 -37.15 3.04 -3.47
CA PRO A 44 -36.23 3.71 -2.55
C PRO A 44 -35.25 4.61 -3.32
N GLY A 45 -34.71 5.62 -2.65
CA GLY A 45 -33.71 6.52 -3.21
C GLY A 45 -33.57 7.81 -2.39
N PRO A 46 -32.57 8.64 -2.67
CA PRO A 46 -32.39 9.90 -1.96
C PRO A 46 -33.61 10.82 -2.15
N ARG A 47 -34.13 11.39 -1.05
CA ARG A 47 -35.30 12.28 -1.10
C ARG A 47 -35.10 13.49 -2.03
N SER A 48 -33.89 14.03 -2.10
CA SER A 48 -33.54 15.11 -3.02
C SER A 48 -33.60 14.69 -4.50
N ALA A 49 -33.26 13.43 -4.81
CA ALA A 49 -33.40 12.85 -6.15
C ALA A 49 -34.88 12.73 -6.56
N ALA A 50 -35.76 12.34 -5.64
CA ALA A 50 -37.20 12.26 -5.89
C ALA A 50 -37.83 13.61 -6.25
N ILE A 51 -37.30 14.73 -5.75
CA ILE A 51 -37.87 16.08 -5.93
C ILE A 51 -37.36 16.74 -7.21
N SER A 52 -36.07 16.60 -7.55
CA SER A 52 -35.42 17.35 -8.63
C SER A 52 -34.26 16.58 -9.28
N ARG A 53 -34.03 16.85 -10.58
CA ARG A 53 -32.85 16.35 -11.32
C ARG A 53 -31.54 17.06 -10.92
N GLN A 54 -31.60 18.14 -10.13
CA GLN A 54 -30.40 18.81 -9.60
C GLN A 54 -29.54 17.88 -8.74
N TRP A 55 -30.14 16.91 -8.06
CA TRP A 55 -29.38 15.89 -7.35
C TRP A 55 -28.49 15.09 -8.31
N GLN A 56 -29.03 14.64 -9.44
CA GLN A 56 -28.25 13.95 -10.48
C GLN A 56 -27.16 14.86 -11.04
N ALA A 57 -27.46 16.13 -11.28
CA ALA A 57 -26.46 17.13 -11.70
C ALA A 57 -25.28 17.18 -10.73
N LYS A 58 -25.56 17.21 -9.42
CA LYS A 58 -24.56 17.24 -8.35
C LYS A 58 -23.75 15.94 -8.27
N ILE A 59 -24.37 14.78 -8.51
CA ILE A 59 -23.66 13.50 -8.49
C ILE A 59 -22.75 13.38 -9.71
N VAL A 60 -23.24 13.69 -10.91
CA VAL A 60 -22.44 13.64 -12.13
C VAL A 60 -21.31 14.68 -12.11
N SER A 61 -21.53 15.87 -11.53
CA SER A 61 -20.45 16.87 -11.38
C SER A 61 -19.31 16.43 -10.47
N LYS A 62 -19.50 15.39 -9.64
CA LYS A 62 -18.44 14.81 -8.80
C LYS A 62 -17.53 13.82 -9.55
N GLY A 63 -17.88 13.42 -10.77
CA GLY A 63 -16.96 12.71 -11.64
C GLY A 63 -17.42 11.33 -12.10
N PHE A 64 -17.90 10.42 -11.24
CA PHE A 64 -18.26 9.05 -11.67
C PHE A 64 -19.57 8.57 -11.01
N PRO A 65 -20.74 8.88 -11.57
CA PRO A 65 -22.04 8.68 -10.92
C PRO A 65 -22.38 7.22 -10.63
N GLU A 66 -21.92 6.29 -11.46
CA GLU A 66 -22.27 4.86 -11.36
C GLU A 66 -21.77 4.19 -10.06
N LYS A 67 -20.60 4.59 -9.55
CA LYS A 67 -20.09 4.14 -8.24
C LYS A 67 -21.02 4.54 -7.09
N GLU A 68 -21.59 5.74 -7.17
CA GLU A 68 -22.55 6.20 -6.18
C GLU A 68 -23.88 5.46 -6.31
N TYR A 69 -24.33 5.14 -7.53
CA TYR A 69 -25.53 4.33 -7.73
C TYR A 69 -25.37 2.93 -7.17
N GLU A 70 -24.24 2.26 -7.44
CA GLU A 70 -23.90 0.96 -6.86
C GLU A 70 -23.95 0.98 -5.32
N ARG A 71 -23.30 1.98 -4.70
CA ARG A 71 -23.32 2.17 -3.24
C ARG A 71 -24.74 2.34 -2.70
N LEU A 72 -25.58 3.11 -3.40
CA LEU A 72 -26.97 3.37 -3.01
C LEU A 72 -27.88 2.15 -3.20
N HIS A 73 -27.68 1.36 -4.25
CA HIS A 73 -28.37 0.08 -4.44
C HIS A 73 -28.11 -0.88 -3.27
N LYS A 74 -26.85 -0.95 -2.79
CA LYS A 74 -26.50 -1.72 -1.58
C LYS A 74 -27.10 -1.11 -0.30
N GLN A 75 -27.04 0.22 -0.14
CA GLN A 75 -27.52 0.92 1.05
C GLN A 75 -29.04 0.77 1.25
N PHE A 76 -29.82 1.00 0.19
CA PHE A 76 -31.28 1.03 0.27
C PHE A 76 -31.93 -0.35 0.25
N GLY A 77 -31.15 -1.43 0.13
CA GLY A 77 -31.61 -2.81 0.31
C GLY A 77 -31.70 -3.30 1.76
N LYS A 78 -31.14 -2.56 2.72
CA LYS A 78 -31.21 -2.89 4.15
C LYS A 78 -32.57 -2.47 4.73
N GLN A 79 -33.66 -3.18 4.41
CA GLN A 79 -34.81 -3.19 5.33
C GLN A 79 -34.61 -4.35 6.33
N PRO A 80 -34.90 -4.14 7.62
CA PRO A 80 -34.88 -5.24 8.59
C PRO A 80 -35.93 -6.27 8.17
N PRO A 81 -35.61 -7.57 8.09
CA PRO A 81 -36.61 -8.59 7.82
C PRO A 81 -37.52 -8.72 9.05
N ASP A 82 -38.82 -8.87 8.82
CA ASP A 82 -39.86 -9.02 9.84
C ASP A 82 -39.76 -10.34 10.64
N SER A 83 -38.71 -11.16 10.41
CA SER A 83 -38.40 -12.36 11.20
C SER A 83 -36.94 -12.80 11.12
N PHE A 84 -36.45 -13.36 12.23
CA PHE A 84 -35.05 -13.81 12.45
C PHE A 84 -34.57 -14.90 11.47
N SER A 85 -35.48 -15.63 10.81
CA SER A 85 -35.14 -16.77 9.94
C SER A 85 -34.65 -16.39 8.53
N ARG A 86 -34.78 -15.12 8.09
CA ARG A 86 -34.26 -14.65 6.79
C ARG A 86 -32.89 -13.98 6.86
N MET A 87 -32.29 -13.93 8.05
CA MET A 87 -31.08 -13.14 8.34
C MET A 87 -29.82 -13.59 7.58
N LEU A 88 -29.74 -14.85 7.13
CA LEU A 88 -28.53 -15.37 6.47
C LEU A 88 -28.57 -15.33 4.92
N ILE A 89 -29.71 -15.02 4.30
CA ILE A 89 -29.84 -15.03 2.83
C ILE A 89 -30.06 -13.61 2.25
N ASP A 90 -30.83 -12.75 2.90
CA ASP A 90 -31.29 -11.47 2.31
C ASP A 90 -30.35 -10.27 2.50
N ILE A 91 -29.37 -10.33 3.41
CA ILE A 91 -28.42 -9.21 3.65
C ILE A 91 -27.52 -8.94 2.40
N SER A 92 -27.53 -9.86 1.42
CA SER A 92 -26.66 -9.83 0.24
C SER A 92 -27.23 -9.12 -1.01
N GLN A 93 -28.54 -8.82 -1.12
CA GLN A 93 -29.13 -8.54 -2.45
C GLN A 93 -29.58 -7.10 -2.77
N GLY A 94 -29.37 -6.10 -1.90
CA GLY A 94 -29.63 -4.69 -2.24
C GLY A 94 -31.08 -4.40 -2.71
N THR A 95 -31.35 -3.21 -3.24
CA THR A 95 -32.54 -2.98 -4.09
C THR A 95 -32.11 -3.09 -5.55
N LYS A 96 -32.97 -3.58 -6.46
CA LYS A 96 -32.69 -3.63 -7.90
C LYS A 96 -33.29 -2.46 -8.69
N ALA A 97 -34.05 -1.59 -8.04
CA ALA A 97 -34.63 -0.39 -8.64
C ALA A 97 -34.48 0.85 -7.74
N LEU A 98 -33.50 1.70 -8.04
CA LEU A 98 -33.17 2.90 -7.28
C LEU A 98 -33.77 4.15 -7.94
N ARG A 99 -34.52 4.96 -7.18
CA ARG A 99 -35.09 6.22 -7.66
C ARG A 99 -34.03 7.34 -7.66
N ILE A 100 -33.51 7.63 -8.84
CA ILE A 100 -32.47 8.64 -9.09
C ILE A 100 -33.03 9.97 -9.60
N GLY A 101 -34.33 10.07 -9.87
CA GLY A 101 -34.99 11.30 -10.30
C GLY A 101 -36.50 11.28 -10.06
N PRO A 102 -37.22 12.39 -10.33
CA PRO A 102 -38.66 12.45 -10.07
C PRO A 102 -39.45 11.36 -10.79
N ASN A 103 -39.11 11.07 -12.05
CA ASN A 103 -39.69 10.01 -12.89
C ASN A 103 -38.60 9.10 -13.48
N HIS A 104 -37.56 8.79 -12.69
CA HIS A 104 -36.35 8.10 -13.17
C HIS A 104 -35.90 7.01 -12.19
N LEU A 105 -35.76 5.78 -12.67
CA LEU A 105 -35.21 4.65 -11.94
C LEU A 105 -33.90 4.15 -12.59
N HIS A 106 -32.88 3.92 -11.78
CA HIS A 106 -31.72 3.12 -12.14
C HIS A 106 -31.99 1.65 -11.80
N ILE A 107 -31.73 0.75 -12.75
CA ILE A 107 -32.01 -0.69 -12.61
C ILE A 107 -30.68 -1.42 -12.49
N SER A 108 -30.59 -2.39 -11.58
CA SER A 108 -29.39 -3.21 -11.35
C SER A 108 -29.65 -4.72 -11.41
N ASP A 109 -30.77 -5.15 -12.00
CA ASP A 109 -31.05 -6.57 -12.25
C ASP A 109 -30.56 -6.99 -13.65
N PRO A 110 -29.50 -7.81 -13.77
CA PRO A 110 -28.96 -8.22 -15.06
C PRO A 110 -29.97 -8.92 -15.98
N GLY A 111 -30.93 -9.66 -15.41
CA GLY A 111 -31.98 -10.35 -16.15
C GLY A 111 -32.88 -9.39 -16.92
N LEU A 112 -32.99 -8.15 -16.48
CA LEU A 112 -33.80 -7.13 -17.12
C LEU A 112 -33.09 -6.36 -18.23
N TYR A 113 -31.76 -6.49 -18.41
CA TYR A 113 -31.05 -5.79 -19.50
C TYR A 113 -31.63 -6.14 -20.87
N LYS A 114 -31.83 -7.45 -21.12
CA LYS A 114 -32.37 -7.96 -22.39
C LYS A 114 -33.85 -7.62 -22.60
N VAL A 115 -34.57 -7.23 -21.54
CA VAL A 115 -35.95 -6.75 -21.62
C VAL A 115 -35.98 -5.28 -22.03
N ILE A 116 -35.15 -4.44 -21.40
CA ILE A 116 -35.08 -2.99 -21.65
C ILE A 116 -34.47 -2.72 -23.04
N TYR A 117 -33.37 -3.41 -23.38
CA TYR A 117 -32.57 -3.24 -24.60
C TYR A 117 -32.75 -4.41 -25.59
N SER A 118 -33.97 -4.88 -25.77
CA SER A 118 -34.32 -6.06 -26.59
C SER A 118 -34.08 -5.86 -28.11
N GLN A 119 -33.92 -6.97 -28.86
CA GLN A 119 -33.90 -6.98 -30.32
C GLN A 119 -35.29 -6.88 -30.96
N THR A 120 -36.34 -7.34 -30.28
CA THR A 120 -37.69 -7.44 -30.86
C THR A 120 -38.60 -6.35 -30.33
N ASN A 121 -38.63 -6.16 -29.01
CA ASN A 121 -39.49 -5.22 -28.32
C ASN A 121 -38.66 -4.31 -27.39
N SER A 122 -37.72 -3.55 -27.96
CA SER A 122 -36.92 -2.58 -27.18
C SER A 122 -37.82 -1.49 -26.59
N PHE A 123 -37.45 -0.99 -25.41
CA PHE A 123 -38.08 0.22 -24.90
C PHE A 123 -37.64 1.41 -25.79
N PRO A 124 -38.51 2.40 -26.03
CA PRO A 124 -38.16 3.60 -26.78
C PRO A 124 -37.13 4.45 -26.03
N LYS A 125 -36.31 5.19 -26.78
CA LYS A 125 -35.33 6.16 -26.25
C LYS A 125 -36.03 7.34 -25.57
N GLU A 126 -35.43 7.87 -24.50
CA GLU A 126 -35.94 9.05 -23.81
C GLU A 126 -35.58 10.33 -24.57
N LYS A 127 -36.53 10.91 -25.30
CA LYS A 127 -36.29 12.01 -26.23
C LYS A 127 -35.48 13.17 -25.62
N ALA A 128 -35.80 13.61 -24.39
CA ALA A 128 -35.13 14.77 -23.81
C ALA A 128 -33.63 14.53 -23.50
N PHE A 129 -33.20 13.27 -23.39
CA PHE A 129 -31.80 12.91 -23.25
C PHE A 129 -31.07 12.97 -24.59
N TYR A 130 -31.62 12.32 -25.62
CA TYR A 130 -30.97 12.24 -26.93
C TYR A 130 -30.96 13.57 -27.68
N ASP A 131 -31.96 14.43 -27.47
CA ASP A 131 -31.99 15.80 -28.03
C ASP A 131 -30.81 16.67 -27.52
N THR A 132 -30.21 16.35 -26.37
CA THR A 132 -29.12 17.17 -25.79
C THR A 132 -27.82 17.15 -26.61
N PHE A 133 -27.67 16.14 -27.47
CA PHE A 133 -26.53 15.96 -28.34
C PHE A 133 -26.63 16.75 -29.64
N GLU A 134 -27.74 17.47 -29.90
CA GLU A 134 -27.96 18.33 -31.09
C GLU A 134 -27.59 17.64 -32.43
N SER A 135 -27.84 16.34 -32.50
CA SER A 135 -27.50 15.48 -33.63
C SER A 135 -28.73 14.70 -34.08
N ASP A 136 -29.87 15.38 -34.19
CA ASP A 136 -31.17 14.78 -34.51
C ASP A 136 -31.10 13.92 -35.78
N HIS A 137 -31.85 12.81 -35.79
CA HIS A 137 -31.95 11.86 -36.91
C HIS A 137 -30.65 11.12 -37.30
N THR A 138 -29.64 11.12 -36.43
CA THR A 138 -28.44 10.29 -36.61
C THR A 138 -28.61 8.86 -36.09
N THR A 139 -27.71 7.96 -36.45
CA THR A 139 -27.73 6.56 -35.96
C THR A 139 -27.73 6.48 -34.42
N PHE A 140 -27.09 7.42 -33.73
CA PHE A 140 -27.04 7.43 -32.26
C PHE A 140 -28.24 8.10 -31.60
N SER A 141 -28.76 9.23 -32.10
CA SER A 141 -29.79 10.00 -31.39
C SER A 141 -31.22 9.61 -31.79
N GLU A 142 -31.41 9.04 -32.99
CA GLU A 142 -32.74 8.81 -33.57
C GLU A 142 -33.63 8.00 -32.63
N THR A 143 -34.78 8.57 -32.28
CA THR A 143 -35.75 8.00 -31.34
C THR A 143 -36.79 7.14 -32.04
N ASP A 144 -37.09 7.41 -33.32
CA ASP A 144 -37.97 6.61 -34.16
C ASP A 144 -37.28 5.27 -34.55
N PRO A 145 -37.86 4.11 -34.21
CA PRO A 145 -37.29 2.80 -34.57
C PRO A 145 -37.15 2.56 -36.08
N GLN A 146 -38.07 3.06 -36.92
CA GLN A 146 -38.06 2.82 -38.36
C GLN A 146 -37.02 3.70 -39.06
N LEU A 147 -36.97 4.99 -38.73
CA LEU A 147 -35.95 5.89 -39.30
C LEU A 147 -34.54 5.44 -38.93
N HIS A 148 -34.35 5.02 -37.68
CA HIS A 148 -33.09 4.44 -37.26
C HIS A 148 -32.74 3.17 -38.04
N LYS A 149 -33.71 2.27 -38.25
CA LYS A 149 -33.49 1.04 -39.02
C LYS A 149 -33.07 1.35 -40.46
N GLN A 150 -33.72 2.33 -41.10
CA GLN A 150 -33.36 2.78 -42.44
C GLN A 150 -31.93 3.34 -42.48
N ARG A 151 -31.60 4.24 -41.54
CA ARG A 151 -30.26 4.84 -41.43
C ARG A 151 -29.18 3.78 -41.20
N ARG A 152 -29.37 2.93 -40.19
CA ARG A 152 -28.43 1.87 -39.83
C ARG A 152 -28.20 0.88 -40.97
N LYS A 153 -29.23 0.60 -41.80
CA LYS A 153 -29.11 -0.30 -42.97
C LYS A 153 -28.08 0.20 -43.98
N LEU A 154 -27.96 1.52 -44.17
CA LEU A 154 -26.99 2.12 -45.10
C LEU A 154 -25.55 1.98 -44.61
N LEU A 155 -25.33 2.13 -43.30
CA LEU A 155 -23.99 2.15 -42.70
C LEU A 155 -23.46 0.76 -42.33
N SER A 156 -24.35 -0.17 -41.94
CA SER A 156 -23.96 -1.49 -41.41
C SER A 156 -23.01 -2.31 -42.30
N PRO A 157 -23.09 -2.29 -43.65
CA PRO A 157 -22.15 -3.04 -44.47
C PRO A 157 -20.68 -2.68 -44.24
N LEU A 158 -20.36 -1.39 -44.06
CA LEU A 158 -18.98 -0.93 -43.87
C LEU A 158 -18.46 -1.19 -42.44
N PHE A 159 -19.35 -1.25 -41.46
CA PHE A 159 -19.01 -1.61 -40.07
C PHE A 159 -19.10 -3.12 -39.77
N SER A 160 -19.45 -3.96 -40.74
CA SER A 160 -19.41 -5.41 -40.62
C SER A 160 -17.97 -5.92 -40.50
N LYS A 161 -17.75 -7.15 -40.02
CA LYS A 161 -16.40 -7.77 -40.01
C LYS A 161 -15.73 -7.72 -41.39
N SER A 162 -16.48 -8.04 -42.45
CA SER A 162 -16.00 -7.95 -43.84
C SER A 162 -15.74 -6.52 -44.32
N GLY A 163 -16.47 -5.53 -43.80
CA GLY A 163 -16.22 -4.12 -44.09
C GLY A 163 -14.94 -3.65 -43.43
N VAL A 164 -14.78 -3.92 -42.13
CA VAL A 164 -13.61 -3.54 -41.33
C VAL A 164 -12.33 -4.22 -41.80
N SER A 165 -12.38 -5.47 -42.28
CA SER A 165 -11.20 -6.12 -42.87
C SER A 165 -10.60 -5.35 -44.06
N LYS A 166 -11.39 -4.52 -44.76
CA LYS A 166 -10.89 -3.66 -45.85
C LYS A 166 -10.21 -2.38 -45.35
N LEU A 167 -10.32 -2.08 -44.06
CA LEU A 167 -9.69 -0.95 -43.37
C LEU A 167 -8.43 -1.36 -42.61
N GLU A 168 -8.06 -2.64 -42.64
CA GLU A 168 -6.92 -3.17 -41.91
C GLU A 168 -5.63 -2.38 -42.22
N LEU A 169 -5.35 -2.16 -43.50
CA LEU A 169 -4.20 -1.36 -43.93
C LEU A 169 -4.25 0.09 -43.44
N LEU A 170 -5.44 0.71 -43.41
CA LEU A 170 -5.60 2.06 -42.86
C LEU A 170 -5.25 2.10 -41.36
N ILE A 171 -5.77 1.15 -40.58
CA ILE A 171 -5.49 1.06 -39.15
C ILE A 171 -4.00 0.85 -38.91
N LEU A 172 -3.39 -0.05 -39.68
CA LEU A 172 -1.95 -0.33 -39.62
C LEU A 172 -1.10 0.90 -39.95
N GLU A 173 -1.44 1.65 -41.01
CA GLU A 173 -0.76 2.90 -41.36
C GLU A 173 -0.75 3.89 -40.19
N LYS A 174 -1.90 4.10 -39.54
CA LYS A 174 -2.02 5.06 -38.41
C LYS A 174 -1.39 4.58 -37.12
N VAL A 175 -1.40 3.28 -36.86
CA VAL A 175 -0.66 2.69 -35.73
C VAL A 175 0.85 2.83 -35.94
N GLU A 176 1.35 2.57 -37.16
CA GLU A 176 2.77 2.75 -37.50
C GLU A 176 3.21 4.22 -37.39
N GLU A 177 2.42 5.16 -37.94
CA GLU A 177 2.67 6.61 -37.79
C GLU A 177 2.77 7.02 -36.32
N THR A 178 1.86 6.52 -35.49
CA THR A 178 1.85 6.80 -34.04
C THR A 178 3.08 6.22 -33.36
N LYS A 179 3.44 4.98 -33.68
CA LYS A 179 4.62 4.29 -33.14
C LYS A 179 5.93 4.99 -33.56
N GLU A 180 6.08 5.39 -34.82
CA GLU A 180 7.28 6.11 -35.27
C GLU A 180 7.42 7.47 -34.58
N LYS A 181 6.31 8.18 -34.36
CA LYS A 181 6.34 9.40 -33.57
C LYS A 181 6.69 9.14 -32.10
N VAL A 182 6.08 8.12 -31.47
CA VAL A 182 6.39 7.71 -30.10
C VAL A 182 7.88 7.39 -29.94
N LYS A 183 8.44 6.57 -30.84
CA LYS A 183 9.87 6.25 -30.90
C LYS A 183 10.73 7.50 -31.00
N ARG A 184 10.36 8.47 -31.85
CA ARG A 184 11.10 9.72 -32.03
C ARG A 184 11.14 10.55 -30.75
N ILE A 185 10.01 10.68 -30.05
CA ILE A 185 9.89 11.61 -28.92
C ILE A 185 10.17 10.96 -27.56
N SER A 186 10.26 9.62 -27.47
CA SER A 186 10.44 8.92 -26.19
C SER A 186 11.81 9.17 -25.55
N HIS A 187 12.81 9.58 -26.34
CA HIS A 187 14.12 9.99 -25.84
C HIS A 187 14.07 11.27 -25.00
N HIS A 188 13.00 12.06 -25.08
CA HIS A 188 12.84 13.31 -24.34
C HIS A 188 12.13 13.13 -22.99
N GLY A 189 11.78 11.90 -22.62
CA GLY A 189 11.11 11.56 -21.36
C GLY A 189 9.77 10.86 -21.56
N PRO A 190 9.00 10.69 -20.47
CA PRO A 190 7.77 9.92 -20.50
C PRO A 190 6.70 10.51 -21.44
N ILE A 191 6.00 9.66 -22.19
CA ILE A 191 5.00 10.08 -23.18
C ILE A 191 3.58 9.96 -22.63
N ASN A 192 2.78 11.02 -22.76
CA ASN A 192 1.37 10.95 -22.42
C ASN A 192 0.62 10.22 -23.54
N VAL A 193 0.27 8.95 -23.34
CA VAL A 193 -0.33 8.15 -24.43
C VAL A 193 -1.85 8.35 -24.57
N TRP A 194 -2.50 9.08 -23.65
CA TRP A 194 -3.90 9.50 -23.82
C TRP A 194 -4.09 10.37 -25.08
N PRO A 195 -3.42 11.53 -25.24
CA PRO A 195 -3.49 12.29 -26.47
C PRO A 195 -2.92 11.54 -27.68
N ALA A 196 -1.96 10.62 -27.48
CA ALA A 196 -1.40 9.82 -28.58
C ALA A 196 -2.47 8.91 -29.22
N PHE A 197 -3.17 8.11 -28.41
CA PHE A 197 -4.21 7.24 -28.92
C PHE A 197 -5.43 8.00 -29.43
N ARG A 198 -5.74 9.18 -28.88
CA ARG A 198 -6.81 10.04 -29.42
C ARG A 198 -6.47 10.59 -30.80
N CYS A 199 -5.22 11.04 -31.02
CA CYS A 199 -4.78 11.46 -32.35
C CYS A 199 -4.91 10.31 -33.35
N MET A 200 -4.47 9.11 -32.96
CA MET A 200 -4.54 7.91 -33.78
C MET A 200 -5.97 7.56 -34.19
N THR A 201 -6.89 7.45 -33.23
CA THR A 201 -8.28 7.04 -33.52
C THR A 201 -9.03 8.10 -34.33
N ILE A 202 -8.74 9.39 -34.11
CA ILE A 202 -9.31 10.47 -34.92
C ILE A 202 -8.82 10.41 -36.36
N ASP A 203 -7.53 10.19 -36.57
CA ASP A 203 -6.96 10.09 -37.91
C ASP A 203 -7.56 8.90 -38.67
N ILE A 204 -7.76 7.75 -38.01
CA ILE A 204 -8.44 6.57 -38.58
C ILE A 204 -9.89 6.88 -38.95
N ILE A 205 -10.70 7.39 -38.00
CA ILE A 205 -12.13 7.63 -38.26
C ILE A 205 -12.34 8.73 -39.30
N SER A 206 -11.40 9.68 -39.40
CA SER A 206 -11.46 10.76 -40.38
C SER A 206 -11.24 10.27 -41.81
N GLU A 207 -10.22 9.45 -42.02
CA GLU A 207 -9.92 8.87 -43.32
C GLU A 207 -11.00 7.85 -43.72
N PHE A 208 -11.49 7.06 -42.77
CA PHE A 208 -12.64 6.17 -43.01
C PHE A 208 -13.92 6.94 -43.34
N SER A 209 -14.16 8.09 -42.71
CA SER A 209 -15.36 8.89 -42.96
C SER A 209 -15.30 9.66 -44.28
N PHE A 210 -14.19 10.31 -44.58
CA PHE A 210 -14.11 11.32 -45.65
C PHE A 210 -13.16 10.94 -46.80
N GLY A 211 -12.36 9.90 -46.64
CA GLY A 211 -11.28 9.54 -47.57
C GLY A 211 -10.06 10.46 -47.44
N SER A 212 -10.01 11.30 -46.40
CA SER A 212 -8.90 12.22 -46.12
C SER A 212 -8.65 12.30 -44.61
N CYS A 213 -7.38 12.28 -44.22
CA CYS A 213 -6.95 12.35 -42.82
C CYS A 213 -6.83 13.81 -42.34
N ILE A 214 -7.17 14.08 -41.08
CA ILE A 214 -6.94 15.39 -40.43
C ILE A 214 -5.47 15.56 -40.00
N ASN A 215 -4.74 14.45 -39.85
CA ASN A 215 -3.32 14.38 -39.55
C ASN A 215 -2.94 14.90 -38.14
N LEU A 216 -3.79 14.61 -37.15
CA LEU A 216 -3.55 14.97 -35.75
C LEU A 216 -2.28 14.33 -35.18
N ILE A 217 -1.91 13.12 -35.63
CA ILE A 217 -0.65 12.47 -35.23
C ILE A 217 0.54 13.39 -35.57
N SER A 218 0.48 14.15 -36.67
CA SER A 218 1.57 15.01 -37.14
C SER A 218 1.42 16.50 -36.81
N GLU A 219 0.31 16.92 -36.19
CA GLU A 219 -0.02 18.34 -35.95
C GLU A 219 1.07 19.08 -35.16
N ASP A 220 1.50 18.48 -34.05
CA ASP A 220 2.60 18.98 -33.22
C ASP A 220 3.81 18.04 -33.39
N PRO A 221 5.02 18.55 -33.72
CA PRO A 221 6.17 17.69 -34.04
C PRO A 221 6.72 16.95 -32.81
N ASP A 222 6.61 17.55 -31.62
CA ASP A 222 7.31 17.14 -30.40
C ASP A 222 6.39 16.51 -29.34
N THR A 223 5.08 16.74 -29.45
CA THR A 223 4.06 16.22 -28.53
C THR A 223 2.82 15.74 -29.29
N PHE A 224 1.86 15.10 -28.62
CA PHE A 224 0.54 14.80 -29.19
C PHE A 224 -0.51 15.89 -28.89
N SER A 225 -0.05 17.14 -28.73
CA SER A 225 -0.95 18.28 -28.51
C SER A 225 -1.72 18.61 -29.79
N SER A 226 -3.03 18.83 -29.66
CA SER A 226 -3.89 19.22 -30.79
C SER A 226 -4.91 20.28 -30.38
N GLN A 227 -5.17 21.24 -31.27
CA GLN A 227 -6.25 22.22 -31.08
C GLN A 227 -7.64 21.55 -31.11
N TYR A 228 -7.80 20.51 -31.92
CA TYR A 228 -9.04 19.75 -32.00
C TYR A 228 -9.32 19.02 -30.67
N LEU A 229 -8.32 18.31 -30.12
CA LEU A 229 -8.46 17.62 -28.83
C LEU A 229 -8.82 18.57 -27.68
N LYS A 230 -8.21 19.76 -27.63
CA LYS A 230 -8.54 20.81 -26.65
C LYS A 230 -9.97 21.33 -26.81
N ALA A 231 -10.45 21.50 -28.05
CA ALA A 231 -11.81 21.94 -28.32
C ALA A 231 -12.84 20.86 -27.91
N MET A 232 -12.51 19.60 -28.15
CA MET A 232 -13.35 18.44 -27.81
C MET A 232 -13.48 18.23 -26.29
N GLU A 233 -12.39 18.35 -25.52
CA GLU A 233 -12.39 18.26 -24.04
C GLU A 233 -13.37 19.26 -23.40
N VAL A 234 -13.48 20.45 -23.96
CA VAL A 234 -14.39 21.49 -23.47
C VAL A 234 -15.83 21.21 -23.92
N ALA A 235 -16.03 20.80 -25.19
CA ALA A 235 -17.33 20.55 -25.78
C ALA A 235 -18.08 19.34 -25.19
N SER A 236 -17.37 18.31 -24.72
CA SER A 236 -17.94 17.09 -24.13
C SER A 236 -18.83 17.35 -22.90
N ASN A 237 -18.64 18.49 -22.21
CA ASN A 237 -19.45 18.86 -21.03
C ASN A 237 -20.85 19.39 -21.39
N LEU A 238 -21.10 19.74 -22.65
CA LEU A 238 -22.29 20.48 -23.06
C LEU A 238 -23.60 19.66 -22.98
N PRO A 239 -23.65 18.39 -23.44
CA PRO A 239 -24.84 17.54 -23.28
C PRO A 239 -25.23 17.33 -21.80
N PHE A 240 -24.23 17.15 -20.93
CA PHE A 240 -24.42 17.06 -19.48
C PHE A 240 -25.13 18.31 -18.92
N LEU A 241 -24.60 19.50 -19.23
CA LEU A 241 -25.18 20.75 -18.75
C LEU A 241 -26.62 20.94 -19.25
N ARG A 242 -26.91 20.57 -20.50
CA ARG A 242 -28.26 20.60 -21.10
C ARG A 242 -29.25 19.65 -20.43
N TYR A 243 -28.80 18.44 -20.11
CA TYR A 243 -29.69 17.40 -19.59
C TYR A 243 -30.06 17.60 -18.12
N TYR A 244 -29.13 18.10 -17.30
CA TYR A 244 -29.32 18.18 -15.86
C TYR A 244 -29.55 19.61 -15.32
N SER A 245 -29.20 20.68 -16.06
CA SER A 245 -29.43 22.07 -15.65
C SER A 245 -30.70 22.68 -16.25
N THR A 246 -31.69 22.93 -15.40
CA THR A 246 -32.92 23.65 -15.78
C THR A 246 -32.63 25.07 -16.28
N THR A 247 -31.68 25.77 -15.66
CA THR A 247 -31.32 27.16 -16.01
C THR A 247 -30.69 27.23 -17.40
N GLN A 248 -29.76 26.33 -17.73
CA GLN A 248 -29.15 26.32 -19.06
C GLN A 248 -30.14 25.95 -20.17
N ARG A 249 -31.04 25.00 -19.90
CA ARG A 249 -32.11 24.63 -20.83
C ARG A 249 -33.04 25.80 -21.15
N LEU A 250 -33.35 26.62 -20.15
CA LEU A 250 -34.17 27.84 -20.35
C LEU A 250 -33.38 28.91 -21.10
N LEU A 251 -32.12 29.16 -20.76
CA LEU A 251 -31.26 30.13 -21.45
C LEU A 251 -31.11 29.84 -22.96
N GLN A 252 -30.96 28.57 -23.34
CA GLN A 252 -30.84 28.15 -24.75
C GLN A 252 -32.11 28.40 -25.57
N ARG A 253 -33.27 28.51 -24.93
CA ARG A 253 -34.54 28.77 -25.61
C ARG A 253 -34.71 30.24 -26.00
N PHE A 254 -33.96 31.15 -25.37
CA PHE A 254 -34.12 32.60 -25.53
C PHE A 254 -32.88 33.31 -26.08
N VAL A 255 -31.71 32.66 -26.11
CA VAL A 255 -30.45 33.26 -26.61
C VAL A 255 -29.92 32.46 -27.80
N PRO A 256 -29.82 33.07 -29.01
CA PRO A 256 -29.20 32.43 -30.18
C PRO A 256 -27.74 32.01 -29.93
N LEU A 257 -27.34 30.84 -30.46
CA LEU A 257 -25.99 30.27 -30.31
C LEU A 257 -24.87 31.22 -30.75
N SER A 258 -25.10 32.03 -31.80
CA SER A 258 -24.13 33.01 -32.31
C SER A 258 -23.85 34.15 -31.32
N ILE A 259 -24.84 34.58 -30.54
CA ILE A 259 -24.70 35.61 -29.51
C ILE A 259 -24.08 35.01 -28.25
N ALA A 260 -24.53 33.81 -27.86
CA ALA A 260 -24.03 33.10 -26.69
C ALA A 260 -22.54 32.70 -26.82
N ALA A 261 -22.06 32.36 -28.02
CA ALA A 261 -20.68 31.98 -28.27
C ALA A 261 -19.66 33.13 -28.08
N ASN A 262 -20.08 34.39 -28.19
CA ASN A 262 -19.22 35.55 -27.95
C ASN A 262 -18.87 35.73 -26.47
N PHE A 263 -19.69 35.21 -25.56
CA PHE A 263 -19.52 35.35 -24.11
C PHE A 263 -19.28 34.03 -23.38
N ASN A 264 -19.40 32.88 -24.06
CA ASN A 264 -19.20 31.55 -23.48
C ASN A 264 -18.05 30.80 -24.19
N PRO A 265 -16.91 30.58 -23.51
CA PRO A 265 -15.75 29.91 -24.10
C PRO A 265 -16.04 28.46 -24.54
N VAL A 266 -16.99 27.77 -23.89
CA VAL A 266 -17.38 26.40 -24.24
C VAL A 266 -18.05 26.36 -25.62
N LEU A 267 -18.96 27.30 -25.88
CA LEU A 267 -19.68 27.39 -27.15
C LEU A 267 -18.73 27.79 -28.29
N ARG A 268 -17.78 28.68 -28.04
CA ARG A 268 -16.75 29.06 -29.01
C ARG A 268 -15.87 27.87 -29.41
N GLN A 269 -15.42 27.06 -28.46
CA GLN A 269 -14.63 25.86 -28.76
C GLN A 269 -15.45 24.79 -29.48
N THR A 270 -16.72 24.62 -29.09
CA THR A 270 -17.66 23.71 -29.78
C THR A 270 -17.83 24.09 -31.26
N GLN A 271 -17.98 25.38 -31.57
CA GLN A 271 -18.07 25.86 -32.95
C GLN A 271 -16.80 25.56 -33.75
N LYS A 272 -15.61 25.68 -33.14
CA LYS A 272 -14.34 25.34 -33.80
C LYS A 272 -14.27 23.85 -34.14
N MET A 273 -14.61 22.98 -33.19
CA MET A 273 -14.65 21.54 -33.39
C MET A 273 -15.61 21.15 -34.53
N VAL A 274 -16.84 21.66 -34.50
CA VAL A 274 -17.83 21.43 -35.56
C VAL A 274 -17.35 21.97 -36.91
N GLY A 275 -16.73 23.15 -36.93
CA GLY A 275 -16.17 23.74 -38.15
C GLY A 275 -15.13 22.84 -38.82
N ILE A 276 -14.24 22.21 -38.05
CA ILE A 276 -13.22 21.28 -38.57
C ILE A 276 -13.90 20.06 -39.22
N ILE A 277 -14.89 19.46 -38.56
CA ILE A 277 -15.61 18.29 -39.08
C ILE A 277 -16.39 18.65 -40.36
N VAL A 278 -17.11 19.78 -40.36
CA VAL A 278 -17.87 20.24 -41.51
C VAL A 278 -16.95 20.56 -42.70
N SER A 279 -15.78 21.18 -42.44
CA SER A 279 -14.80 21.44 -43.50
C SER A 279 -14.22 20.16 -44.13
N SER A 280 -14.07 19.10 -43.32
CA SER A 280 -13.63 17.78 -43.80
C SER A 280 -14.72 17.13 -44.66
N TYR A 281 -15.98 17.24 -44.25
CA TYR A 281 -17.12 16.80 -45.06
C TYR A 281 -17.22 17.59 -46.39
N ASP A 282 -17.09 18.91 -46.34
CA ASP A 282 -17.17 19.73 -47.56
C ASP A 282 -16.01 19.38 -48.52
N SER A 283 -14.81 19.11 -48.00
CA SER A 283 -13.68 18.62 -48.79
C SER A 283 -13.96 17.26 -49.42
N TYR A 284 -14.58 16.33 -48.68
CA TYR A 284 -15.04 15.04 -49.20
C TYR A 284 -16.00 15.22 -50.39
N THR A 285 -16.99 16.12 -50.29
CA THR A 285 -17.94 16.34 -51.39
C THR A 285 -17.31 16.89 -52.66
N GLN A 286 -16.13 17.50 -52.55
CA GLN A 286 -15.38 18.10 -53.65
C GLN A 286 -14.24 17.20 -54.16
N ARG A 287 -14.10 15.98 -53.62
CA ARG A 287 -13.02 15.07 -54.00
C ARG A 287 -13.08 14.71 -55.48
N LYS A 288 -11.93 14.71 -56.14
CA LYS A 288 -11.77 14.37 -57.58
C LYS A 288 -11.02 13.07 -57.83
N THR A 289 -10.45 12.48 -56.79
CA THR A 289 -9.62 11.27 -56.84
C THR A 289 -10.34 10.12 -56.15
N ASP A 290 -10.13 8.90 -56.65
CA ASP A 290 -10.64 7.71 -56.01
C ASP A 290 -9.94 7.50 -54.64
N PRO A 291 -10.69 7.16 -53.59
CA PRO A 291 -10.12 6.97 -52.27
C PRO A 291 -9.32 5.66 -52.18
N ARG A 292 -8.26 5.66 -51.36
CA ARG A 292 -7.42 4.46 -51.11
C ARG A 292 -8.18 3.36 -50.37
N PHE A 293 -9.14 3.75 -49.53
CA PHE A 293 -9.93 2.87 -48.67
C PHE A 293 -11.43 3.13 -48.86
N PRO A 294 -12.31 2.19 -48.47
CA PRO A 294 -13.75 2.43 -48.45
C PRO A 294 -14.12 3.67 -47.61
N VAL A 295 -14.97 4.54 -48.14
CA VAL A 295 -15.40 5.78 -47.48
C VAL A 295 -16.83 5.66 -46.98
N LEU A 296 -17.05 5.91 -45.69
CA LEU A 296 -18.34 5.71 -45.02
C LEU A 296 -19.49 6.49 -45.66
N PHE A 297 -19.23 7.76 -46.01
CA PHE A 297 -20.25 8.68 -46.49
C PHE A 297 -20.70 8.40 -47.94
N ASP A 298 -20.01 7.52 -48.67
CA ASP A 298 -20.43 7.05 -50.00
C ASP A 298 -21.79 6.31 -49.92
N ASN A 299 -22.06 5.65 -48.79
CA ASN A 299 -23.33 4.95 -48.56
C ASN A 299 -24.48 5.86 -48.12
N LEU A 300 -24.23 7.16 -47.93
CA LEU A 300 -25.24 8.14 -47.47
C LEU A 300 -25.68 9.11 -48.56
N GLN A 301 -25.30 8.91 -49.82
CA GLN A 301 -25.66 9.81 -50.94
C GLN A 301 -27.18 10.03 -51.09
N THR A 302 -28.01 9.06 -50.70
CA THR A 302 -29.48 9.17 -50.74
C THR A 302 -30.08 9.96 -49.57
N VAL A 303 -29.26 10.51 -48.68
CA VAL A 303 -29.67 11.28 -47.51
C VAL A 303 -29.46 12.77 -47.77
N ALA A 304 -30.36 13.62 -47.28
CA ALA A 304 -30.20 15.08 -47.34
C ALA A 304 -28.85 15.56 -46.74
N PRO A 305 -28.14 16.51 -47.37
CA PRO A 305 -26.82 16.98 -46.94
C PRO A 305 -26.72 17.40 -45.46
N ASP A 306 -27.72 18.10 -44.93
CA ASP A 306 -27.71 18.53 -43.52
C ASP A 306 -27.72 17.34 -42.54
N LEU A 307 -28.44 16.27 -42.89
CA LEU A 307 -28.46 15.04 -42.11
C LEU A 307 -27.16 14.23 -42.27
N GLN A 308 -26.46 14.37 -43.41
CA GLN A 308 -25.12 13.81 -43.55
C GLN A 308 -24.12 14.56 -42.66
N LYS A 309 -24.17 15.89 -42.61
CA LYS A 309 -23.33 16.70 -41.72
C LYS A 309 -23.58 16.38 -40.24
N ALA A 310 -24.83 16.15 -39.85
CA ALA A 310 -25.16 15.68 -38.50
C ALA A 310 -24.58 14.27 -38.22
N GLU A 311 -24.68 13.34 -39.18
CA GLU A 311 -24.09 12.00 -39.05
C GLU A 311 -22.55 12.03 -39.02
N ALA A 312 -21.93 12.98 -39.71
CA ALA A 312 -20.49 13.25 -39.69
C ALA A 312 -20.04 13.62 -38.28
N ILE A 313 -20.68 14.60 -37.65
CA ILE A 313 -20.38 14.99 -36.26
C ILE A 313 -20.54 13.79 -35.31
N ASN A 314 -21.64 13.03 -35.44
CA ASN A 314 -21.88 11.85 -34.61
C ASN A 314 -20.80 10.76 -34.77
N THR A 315 -20.46 10.41 -36.01
CA THR A 315 -19.49 9.35 -36.30
C THR A 315 -18.10 9.72 -35.78
N PHE A 316 -17.70 10.97 -35.98
CA PHE A 316 -16.40 11.47 -35.59
C PHE A 316 -16.21 11.49 -34.07
N VAL A 317 -17.23 11.95 -33.33
CA VAL A 317 -17.20 11.98 -31.85
C VAL A 317 -17.28 10.57 -31.27
N ALA A 318 -18.06 9.66 -31.89
CA ALA A 318 -18.20 8.30 -31.41
C ALA A 318 -16.93 7.45 -31.60
N GLY A 319 -16.24 7.62 -32.73
CA GLY A 319 -15.05 6.84 -33.10
C GLY A 319 -13.73 7.35 -32.55
N SER A 320 -13.70 8.51 -31.88
CA SER A 320 -12.46 9.09 -31.35
C SER A 320 -12.11 8.60 -29.94
N ASP A 321 -12.70 9.20 -28.90
CA ASP A 321 -12.27 9.03 -27.51
C ASP A 321 -12.55 7.62 -26.96
N THR A 322 -13.54 6.91 -27.52
CA THR A 322 -14.00 5.62 -26.97
C THR A 322 -12.95 4.51 -27.14
N THR A 323 -12.39 4.35 -28.33
CA THR A 323 -11.32 3.37 -28.54
C THR A 323 -10.03 3.80 -27.83
N ALA A 324 -9.68 5.08 -27.88
CA ALA A 324 -8.51 5.60 -27.19
C ALA A 324 -8.56 5.32 -25.68
N PHE A 325 -9.75 5.43 -25.06
CA PHE A 325 -9.92 5.15 -23.63
C PHE A 325 -9.74 3.67 -23.32
N THR A 326 -10.22 2.81 -24.20
CA THR A 326 -10.02 1.36 -24.10
C THR A 326 -8.54 1.00 -24.17
N LEU A 327 -7.78 1.63 -25.07
CA LEU A 327 -6.33 1.43 -25.21
C LEU A 327 -5.56 1.90 -23.98
N VAL A 328 -5.89 3.09 -23.45
CA VAL A 328 -5.30 3.57 -22.20
C VAL A 328 -5.62 2.64 -21.03
N THR A 329 -6.86 2.17 -20.92
CA THR A 329 -7.28 1.23 -19.88
C THR A 329 -6.50 -0.09 -19.98
N ALA A 330 -6.34 -0.60 -21.20
CA ALA A 330 -5.55 -1.81 -21.46
C ALA A 330 -4.10 -1.63 -21.02
N LEU A 331 -3.40 -0.59 -21.50
CA LEU A 331 -2.01 -0.34 -21.09
C LEU A 331 -1.89 -0.16 -19.57
N TYR A 332 -2.78 0.63 -18.96
CA TYR A 332 -2.74 0.90 -17.53
C TYR A 332 -2.84 -0.39 -16.70
N HIS A 333 -3.75 -1.29 -17.06
CA HIS A 333 -3.91 -2.53 -16.31
C HIS A 333 -2.84 -3.58 -16.64
N ILE A 334 -2.48 -3.74 -17.92
CA ILE A 334 -1.48 -4.72 -18.34
C ILE A 334 -0.12 -4.37 -17.74
N LEU A 335 0.33 -3.12 -17.83
CA LEU A 335 1.63 -2.67 -17.30
C LEU A 335 1.71 -2.68 -15.76
N ARG A 336 0.57 -2.77 -15.06
CA ARG A 336 0.53 -2.94 -13.59
C ARG A 336 0.57 -4.40 -13.16
N LEU A 337 0.40 -5.33 -14.09
CA LEU A 337 0.28 -6.76 -13.83
C LEU A 337 1.39 -7.49 -14.61
N PRO A 338 2.59 -7.64 -14.04
CA PRO A 338 3.75 -8.19 -14.75
C PRO A 338 3.49 -9.57 -15.37
N GLU A 339 2.69 -10.42 -14.71
CA GLU A 339 2.32 -11.74 -15.24
C GLU A 339 1.47 -11.63 -16.51
N VAL A 340 0.57 -10.64 -16.57
CA VAL A 340 -0.27 -10.39 -17.76
C VAL A 340 0.57 -9.79 -18.89
N GLU A 341 1.42 -8.81 -18.59
CA GLU A 341 2.34 -8.23 -19.57
C GLU A 341 3.27 -9.29 -20.16
N LYS A 342 3.88 -10.12 -19.30
CA LYS A 342 4.76 -11.21 -19.72
C LYS A 342 4.03 -12.21 -20.60
N THR A 343 2.88 -12.72 -20.16
CA THR A 343 2.11 -13.72 -20.93
C THR A 343 1.62 -13.14 -22.27
N LEU A 344 1.25 -11.86 -22.29
CA LEU A 344 0.88 -11.16 -23.52
C LEU A 344 2.09 -11.05 -24.47
N THR A 345 3.24 -10.61 -23.96
CA THR A 345 4.46 -10.44 -24.76
C THR A 345 4.93 -11.78 -25.34
N GLU A 346 4.98 -12.83 -24.52
CA GLU A 346 5.31 -14.20 -24.98
C GLU A 346 4.33 -14.70 -26.05
N SER A 347 3.04 -14.38 -25.91
CA SER A 347 2.03 -14.74 -26.91
C SER A 347 2.19 -13.96 -28.22
N LEU A 348 2.66 -12.71 -28.16
CA LEU A 348 2.93 -11.88 -29.34
C LEU A 348 4.21 -12.33 -30.05
N ASP A 349 5.26 -12.67 -29.31
CA ASP A 349 6.52 -13.18 -29.85
C ASP A 349 6.30 -14.42 -30.73
N GLN A 350 5.39 -15.30 -30.35
CA GLN A 350 5.02 -16.49 -31.14
C GLN A 350 4.35 -16.15 -32.48
N VAL A 351 3.66 -15.01 -32.56
CA VAL A 351 2.83 -14.62 -33.71
C VAL A 351 3.62 -13.74 -34.69
N PHE A 352 4.50 -12.88 -34.17
CA PHE A 352 5.44 -12.09 -34.97
C PHE A 352 6.65 -12.93 -35.42
N GLY A 353 7.10 -13.89 -34.60
CA GLY A 353 8.26 -14.74 -34.88
C GLY A 353 9.55 -13.93 -35.06
N GLU A 354 10.41 -14.35 -35.99
CA GLU A 354 11.63 -13.62 -36.39
C GLU A 354 11.35 -12.50 -37.41
N SER A 355 10.11 -12.37 -37.89
CA SER A 355 9.72 -11.41 -38.91
C SER A 355 9.30 -10.09 -38.27
N GLN A 356 9.89 -8.97 -38.71
CA GLN A 356 9.39 -7.63 -38.36
C GLN A 356 8.11 -7.24 -39.12
N ALA A 357 7.62 -8.07 -40.05
CA ALA A 357 6.41 -7.78 -40.82
C ALA A 357 5.15 -7.98 -39.97
N ILE A 358 4.20 -7.05 -40.10
CA ILE A 358 2.99 -7.00 -39.29
C ILE A 358 2.08 -8.21 -39.57
N PRO A 359 1.70 -9.00 -38.56
CA PRO A 359 0.68 -10.03 -38.73
C PRO A 359 -0.67 -9.40 -39.10
N SER A 360 -1.41 -10.08 -39.97
CA SER A 360 -2.76 -9.64 -40.33
C SER A 360 -3.69 -9.62 -39.11
N LEU A 361 -4.75 -8.82 -39.16
CA LEU A 361 -5.78 -8.75 -38.13
C LEU A 361 -6.33 -10.15 -37.78
N VAL A 362 -6.50 -11.01 -38.79
CA VAL A 362 -6.98 -12.39 -38.61
C VAL A 362 -5.99 -13.22 -37.79
N GLN A 363 -4.69 -13.05 -38.00
CA GLN A 363 -3.66 -13.74 -37.22
C GLN A 363 -3.62 -13.22 -35.77
N LEU A 364 -3.70 -11.90 -35.58
CA LEU A 364 -3.74 -11.30 -34.24
C LEU A 364 -4.99 -11.72 -33.45
N GLU A 365 -6.16 -11.80 -34.09
CA GLU A 365 -7.40 -12.26 -33.45
C GLU A 365 -7.35 -13.74 -33.00
N GLN A 366 -6.45 -14.56 -33.58
CA GLN A 366 -6.24 -15.96 -33.19
C GLN A 366 -5.35 -16.11 -31.96
N THR A 367 -4.59 -15.07 -31.60
CA THR A 367 -3.78 -15.02 -30.39
C THR A 367 -4.68 -14.97 -29.17
N LYS A 368 -4.91 -16.14 -28.55
CA LYS A 368 -5.90 -16.32 -27.47
C LYS A 368 -5.70 -15.32 -26.32
N TYR A 369 -4.46 -15.11 -25.89
CA TYR A 369 -4.17 -14.22 -24.76
C TYR A 369 -4.34 -12.73 -25.13
N LEU A 370 -3.90 -12.31 -26.31
CA LEU A 370 -4.18 -10.96 -26.82
C LEU A 370 -5.69 -10.69 -26.89
N ARG A 371 -6.46 -11.64 -27.44
CA ARG A 371 -7.93 -11.55 -27.49
C ARG A 371 -8.53 -11.46 -26.09
N ALA A 372 -8.00 -12.21 -25.13
CA ALA A 372 -8.43 -12.15 -23.73
C ALA A 372 -8.14 -10.78 -23.10
N CYS A 373 -6.94 -10.22 -23.32
CA CYS A 373 -6.59 -8.86 -22.88
C CYS A 373 -7.49 -7.79 -23.52
N VAL A 374 -7.78 -7.90 -24.82
CA VAL A 374 -8.69 -6.98 -25.54
C VAL A 374 -10.11 -7.06 -24.97
N ASN A 375 -10.63 -8.28 -24.75
CA ASN A 375 -11.95 -8.47 -24.16
C ASN A 375 -12.04 -7.88 -22.75
N GLU A 376 -11.00 -8.09 -21.93
CA GLU A 376 -10.96 -7.57 -20.56
C GLU A 376 -10.81 -6.04 -20.52
N ALA A 377 -10.01 -5.47 -21.43
CA ALA A 377 -9.90 -4.03 -21.60
C ALA A 377 -11.22 -3.40 -22.02
N LEU A 378 -11.97 -4.03 -22.94
CA LEU A 378 -13.31 -3.57 -23.31
C LEU A 378 -14.31 -3.70 -22.16
N ARG A 379 -14.20 -4.76 -21.34
CA ARG A 379 -15.08 -4.99 -20.19
C ARG A 379 -14.87 -3.93 -19.10
N LEU A 380 -13.63 -3.59 -18.75
CA LEU A 380 -13.32 -2.61 -17.70
C LEU A 380 -13.26 -1.17 -18.20
N GLY A 381 -12.81 -0.97 -19.44
CA GLY A 381 -12.67 0.35 -20.05
C GLY A 381 -14.00 1.06 -20.27
N MET A 382 -15.07 0.34 -20.63
CA MET A 382 -16.44 0.87 -20.69
C MET A 382 -16.57 2.37 -21.03
N PRO A 383 -16.19 2.82 -22.25
CA PRO A 383 -16.06 4.25 -22.52
C PRO A 383 -17.36 5.06 -22.36
N VAL A 384 -18.50 4.37 -22.36
CA VAL A 384 -19.82 4.90 -22.03
C VAL A 384 -20.36 4.06 -20.85
N PRO A 385 -19.91 4.33 -19.61
CA PRO A 385 -20.18 3.45 -18.48
C PRO A 385 -21.60 3.62 -17.96
N GLY A 386 -22.18 4.82 -18.13
CA GLY A 386 -23.48 5.21 -17.63
C GLY A 386 -24.68 4.54 -18.30
N MET A 387 -25.87 4.78 -17.76
CA MET A 387 -27.12 4.27 -18.33
C MET A 387 -27.55 4.97 -19.63
N LEU A 388 -28.11 4.20 -20.57
CA LEU A 388 -28.74 4.72 -21.79
C LEU A 388 -30.26 4.80 -21.60
N PRO A 389 -30.84 5.95 -21.19
CA PRO A 389 -32.21 6.01 -20.70
C PRO A 389 -33.24 5.58 -21.76
N ARG A 390 -34.23 4.84 -21.29
CA ARG A 390 -35.38 4.34 -22.04
C ARG A 390 -36.68 4.70 -21.32
N VAL A 391 -37.78 4.73 -22.06
CA VAL A 391 -39.11 4.99 -21.50
C VAL A 391 -39.90 3.70 -21.44
N VAL A 392 -40.47 3.36 -20.28
CA VAL A 392 -41.34 2.18 -20.12
C VAL A 392 -42.55 2.35 -21.05
N PRO A 393 -42.74 1.49 -22.07
CA PRO A 393 -43.86 1.61 -22.99
C PRO A 393 -45.15 1.08 -22.37
N LYS A 394 -46.30 1.46 -22.93
CA LYS A 394 -47.58 0.84 -22.60
C LYS A 394 -47.62 -0.57 -23.20
N ARG A 395 -47.69 -1.61 -22.35
CA ARG A 395 -47.66 -3.03 -22.75
C ARG A 395 -48.85 -3.79 -22.18
N SER A 396 -49.12 -4.96 -22.77
CA SER A 396 -50.09 -5.94 -22.25
C SER A 396 -49.63 -6.56 -20.92
N GLN A 397 -48.32 -6.80 -20.76
CA GLN A 397 -47.73 -7.26 -19.51
C GLN A 397 -47.03 -6.10 -18.75
N PRO A 398 -47.22 -6.00 -17.42
CA PRO A 398 -46.59 -4.97 -16.60
C PRO A 398 -45.06 -5.14 -16.54
N PHE A 399 -44.31 -4.03 -16.56
CA PHE A 399 -42.89 -4.05 -16.23
C PHE A 399 -42.73 -4.02 -14.71
N VAL A 400 -42.09 -5.05 -14.15
CA VAL A 400 -41.98 -5.27 -12.69
C VAL A 400 -40.51 -5.40 -12.30
N VAL A 401 -40.11 -4.70 -11.23
CA VAL A 401 -38.77 -4.78 -10.63
C VAL A 401 -38.93 -4.78 -9.11
N ASP A 402 -38.20 -5.62 -8.38
CA ASP A 402 -38.38 -5.84 -6.93
C ASP A 402 -39.84 -6.12 -6.54
N GLY A 403 -40.56 -6.89 -7.37
CA GLY A 403 -42.00 -7.19 -7.17
C GLY A 403 -42.93 -5.98 -7.33
N LYS A 404 -42.41 -4.80 -7.71
CA LYS A 404 -43.17 -3.55 -7.83
C LYS A 404 -43.43 -3.20 -9.30
N PHE A 405 -44.68 -2.87 -9.62
CA PHE A 405 -45.05 -2.34 -10.93
C PHE A 405 -44.38 -1.00 -11.22
N VAL A 406 -43.68 -0.89 -12.36
CA VAL A 406 -43.14 0.36 -12.89
C VAL A 406 -44.12 0.93 -13.93
N PRO A 407 -44.67 2.14 -13.71
CA PRO A 407 -45.66 2.72 -14.61
C PRO A 407 -45.13 3.00 -16.04
N PRO A 408 -45.98 2.87 -17.08
CA PRO A 408 -45.67 3.40 -18.40
C PRO A 408 -45.34 4.89 -18.35
N GLY A 409 -44.37 5.31 -19.16
CA GLY A 409 -43.85 6.68 -19.17
C GLY A 409 -42.74 6.94 -18.14
N THR A 410 -42.40 5.99 -17.27
CA THR A 410 -41.22 6.09 -16.39
C THR A 410 -39.92 5.95 -17.18
N ILE A 411 -38.91 6.74 -16.84
CA ILE A 411 -37.57 6.64 -17.40
C ILE A 411 -36.80 5.57 -16.64
N VAL A 412 -36.25 4.60 -17.34
CA VAL A 412 -35.48 3.49 -16.78
C VAL A 412 -34.22 3.23 -17.60
N GLY A 413 -33.24 2.60 -16.99
CA GLY A 413 -32.13 1.99 -17.69
C GLY A 413 -31.15 1.37 -16.70
N MET A 414 -30.23 0.60 -17.27
CA MET A 414 -29.13 -0.04 -16.56
C MET A 414 -27.84 0.33 -17.27
N SER A 415 -26.80 0.57 -16.48
CA SER A 415 -25.50 1.05 -16.93
C SER A 415 -24.60 -0.09 -17.40
N ALA A 416 -23.66 0.22 -18.30
CA ALA A 416 -22.64 -0.75 -18.71
C ALA A 416 -21.74 -1.12 -17.53
N TYR A 417 -21.43 -0.14 -16.67
CA TYR A 417 -20.72 -0.35 -15.40
C TYR A 417 -21.38 -1.44 -14.56
N THR A 418 -22.67 -1.29 -14.25
CA THR A 418 -23.40 -2.27 -13.44
C THR A 418 -23.35 -3.67 -14.04
N MET A 419 -23.53 -3.81 -15.36
CA MET A 419 -23.49 -5.11 -16.04
C MET A 419 -22.10 -5.74 -16.08
N ASN A 420 -21.07 -4.94 -16.35
CA ASN A 420 -19.72 -5.44 -16.56
C ASN A 420 -18.95 -5.67 -15.25
N THR A 421 -19.43 -5.14 -14.13
CA THR A 421 -18.80 -5.32 -12.80
C THR A 421 -19.70 -6.06 -11.81
N ASP A 422 -20.79 -6.70 -12.26
CA ASP A 422 -21.65 -7.50 -11.38
C ASP A 422 -20.93 -8.79 -10.93
N PRO A 423 -20.68 -8.98 -9.62
CA PRO A 423 -20.00 -10.18 -9.13
C PRO A 423 -20.75 -11.49 -9.39
N GLN A 424 -22.07 -11.45 -9.62
CA GLN A 424 -22.85 -12.63 -9.98
C GLN A 424 -22.54 -13.14 -11.40
N ILE A 425 -22.07 -12.24 -12.28
CA ILE A 425 -21.70 -12.58 -13.66
C ILE A 425 -20.21 -12.81 -13.76
N TRP A 426 -19.41 -11.92 -13.17
CA TRP A 426 -17.96 -11.84 -13.41
C TRP A 426 -17.11 -12.44 -12.28
N GLY A 427 -17.72 -12.89 -11.18
CA GLY A 427 -17.01 -13.41 -10.02
C GLY A 427 -16.64 -12.32 -8.99
N GLN A 428 -16.06 -12.73 -7.86
CA GLN A 428 -15.70 -11.78 -6.78
C GLN A 428 -14.61 -10.78 -7.21
N ASP A 429 -13.84 -11.12 -8.25
CA ASP A 429 -12.82 -10.26 -8.85
C ASP A 429 -13.39 -9.38 -9.99
N ALA A 430 -14.71 -9.14 -10.04
CA ALA A 430 -15.37 -8.39 -11.12
C ALA A 430 -14.78 -6.99 -11.37
N HIS A 431 -14.15 -6.36 -10.39
CA HIS A 431 -13.50 -5.04 -10.54
C HIS A 431 -12.02 -5.13 -10.91
N SER A 432 -11.44 -6.33 -10.94
CA SER A 432 -10.03 -6.59 -11.26
C SER A 432 -9.85 -6.92 -12.74
N PHE A 433 -8.73 -6.49 -13.32
CA PHE A 433 -8.36 -6.85 -14.69
C PHE A 433 -7.78 -8.27 -14.71
N ASN A 434 -8.52 -9.21 -15.28
CA ASN A 434 -8.14 -10.61 -15.33
C ASN A 434 -8.47 -11.18 -16.72
N PRO A 435 -7.47 -11.29 -17.64
CA PRO A 435 -7.66 -11.88 -18.96
C PRO A 435 -8.03 -13.37 -18.91
N ASP A 436 -7.59 -14.12 -17.90
CA ASP A 436 -7.73 -15.59 -17.87
C ASP A 436 -9.20 -16.04 -17.84
N ARG A 437 -10.12 -15.17 -17.39
CA ARG A 437 -11.58 -15.43 -17.44
C ARG A 437 -12.10 -15.69 -18.86
N TRP A 438 -11.40 -15.18 -19.87
CA TRP A 438 -11.75 -15.35 -21.29
C TRP A 438 -11.16 -16.62 -21.90
N LEU A 439 -10.32 -17.35 -21.16
CA LEU A 439 -9.69 -18.61 -21.59
C LEU A 439 -10.42 -19.84 -21.04
N GLY A 440 -11.24 -19.65 -19.98
CA GLY A 440 -12.00 -20.71 -19.34
C GLY A 440 -13.25 -21.19 -20.11
N PRO A 441 -13.89 -22.29 -19.66
CA PRO A 441 -15.04 -22.88 -20.34
C PRO A 441 -16.27 -21.96 -20.42
N ASN A 442 -16.40 -21.00 -19.50
CA ASN A 442 -17.53 -20.07 -19.43
C ASN A 442 -17.35 -18.81 -20.29
N ALA A 443 -16.22 -18.65 -21.01
CA ALA A 443 -15.91 -17.43 -21.75
C ALA A 443 -17.00 -17.00 -22.74
N LYS A 444 -17.62 -17.97 -23.45
CA LYS A 444 -18.71 -17.70 -24.39
C LYS A 444 -19.94 -17.10 -23.71
N GLU A 445 -20.26 -17.54 -22.49
CA GLU A 445 -21.37 -17.00 -21.72
C GLU A 445 -21.07 -15.56 -21.28
N LEU A 446 -19.87 -15.33 -20.76
CA LEU A 446 -19.38 -14.01 -20.34
C LEU A 446 -19.44 -12.98 -21.48
N GLU A 447 -19.07 -13.36 -22.72
CA GLU A 447 -19.19 -12.49 -23.91
C GLU A 447 -20.64 -12.02 -24.13
N THR A 448 -21.64 -12.83 -23.78
CA THR A 448 -23.06 -12.44 -23.92
C THR A 448 -23.49 -11.39 -22.89
N HIS A 449 -22.84 -11.37 -21.72
CA HIS A 449 -23.12 -10.44 -20.63
C HIS A 449 -22.37 -9.10 -20.75
N MET A 450 -21.26 -9.06 -21.49
CA MET A 450 -20.53 -7.81 -21.72
C MET A 450 -21.40 -6.78 -22.47
N CYS A 451 -21.61 -5.62 -21.86
CA CYS A 451 -22.52 -4.57 -22.33
C CYS A 451 -21.83 -3.26 -22.71
N THR A 452 -20.50 -3.27 -22.89
CA THR A 452 -19.68 -2.11 -23.34
C THR A 452 -20.24 -1.42 -24.59
N PHE A 453 -20.75 -2.20 -25.55
CA PHE A 453 -21.32 -1.69 -26.80
C PHE A 453 -22.85 -1.58 -26.77
N SER A 454 -23.48 -1.73 -25.59
CA SER A 454 -24.91 -2.03 -25.43
C SER A 454 -25.33 -3.32 -26.15
N LYS A 455 -26.64 -3.58 -26.23
CA LYS A 455 -27.25 -4.72 -26.93
C LYS A 455 -28.53 -4.27 -27.65
N GLY A 456 -29.14 -5.18 -28.40
CA GLY A 456 -30.41 -4.93 -29.08
C GLY A 456 -30.25 -4.20 -30.41
N THR A 457 -31.38 -3.73 -30.96
CA THR A 457 -31.42 -3.03 -32.25
C THR A 457 -30.66 -1.71 -32.24
N ARG A 458 -30.27 -1.23 -31.06
CA ARG A 458 -29.54 0.03 -30.83
C ARG A 458 -28.08 -0.20 -30.36
N GLN A 459 -27.57 -1.43 -30.43
CA GLN A 459 -26.16 -1.74 -30.15
C GLN A 459 -25.23 -0.92 -31.03
N CYS A 460 -24.08 -0.50 -30.48
CA CYS A 460 -23.06 0.27 -31.19
C CYS A 460 -22.74 -0.35 -32.56
N ILE A 461 -22.70 0.48 -33.59
CA ILE A 461 -22.39 0.04 -34.95
C ILE A 461 -20.89 -0.19 -35.14
N GLY A 462 -20.04 0.59 -34.45
CA GLY A 462 -18.58 0.56 -34.53
C GLY A 462 -17.89 -0.56 -33.72
N ILE A 463 -18.61 -1.60 -33.30
CA ILE A 463 -18.04 -2.67 -32.48
C ILE A 463 -16.81 -3.33 -33.15
N ASN A 464 -16.91 -3.70 -34.43
CA ASN A 464 -15.84 -4.42 -35.11
C ASN A 464 -14.60 -3.55 -35.35
N ILE A 465 -14.77 -2.25 -35.62
CA ILE A 465 -13.63 -1.34 -35.80
C ILE A 465 -12.90 -1.11 -34.46
N ALA A 466 -13.63 -0.97 -33.36
CA ALA A 466 -13.02 -0.86 -32.03
C ALA A 466 -12.21 -2.11 -31.64
N TYR A 467 -12.71 -3.31 -31.95
CA TYR A 467 -11.94 -4.55 -31.76
C TYR A 467 -10.67 -4.56 -32.63
N ALA A 468 -10.78 -4.19 -33.91
CA ALA A 468 -9.64 -4.17 -34.82
C ALA A 468 -8.56 -3.17 -34.37
N GLU A 469 -8.94 -1.92 -34.10
CA GLU A 469 -8.04 -0.87 -33.60
C GLU A 469 -7.36 -1.29 -32.29
N THR A 470 -8.12 -1.79 -31.32
CA THR A 470 -7.58 -2.19 -30.01
C THR A 470 -6.61 -3.37 -30.14
N THR A 471 -6.99 -4.39 -30.93
CA THR A 471 -6.17 -5.59 -31.14
C THR A 471 -4.86 -5.25 -31.83
N ILE A 472 -4.91 -4.49 -32.93
CA ILE A 472 -3.73 -4.10 -33.69
C ILE A 472 -2.82 -3.23 -32.82
N ALA A 473 -3.35 -2.14 -32.22
CA ALA A 473 -2.51 -1.22 -31.45
C ALA A 473 -1.90 -1.90 -30.21
N LEU A 474 -2.61 -2.74 -29.46
CA LEU A 474 -2.00 -3.45 -28.33
C LEU A 474 -0.90 -4.42 -28.76
N ALA A 475 -1.16 -5.22 -29.79
CA ALA A 475 -0.13 -6.11 -30.35
C ALA A 475 1.12 -5.32 -30.75
N TYR A 476 0.92 -4.19 -31.43
CA TYR A 476 2.00 -3.36 -31.93
C TYR A 476 2.83 -2.70 -30.85
N PHE A 477 2.18 -2.10 -29.87
CA PHE A 477 2.89 -1.37 -28.81
C PHE A 477 3.65 -2.32 -27.88
N PHE A 478 3.07 -3.46 -27.48
CA PHE A 478 3.76 -4.44 -26.63
C PHE A 478 4.86 -5.22 -27.35
N TYR A 479 4.77 -5.38 -28.67
CA TYR A 479 5.85 -6.03 -29.44
C TYR A 479 7.04 -5.09 -29.68
N HIS A 480 6.80 -3.81 -29.99
CA HIS A 480 7.88 -2.88 -30.37
C HIS A 480 8.49 -2.09 -29.21
N PHE A 481 7.79 -2.00 -28.08
CA PHE A 481 8.20 -1.18 -26.97
C PHE A 481 8.24 -1.96 -25.67
N LYS A 482 9.32 -1.79 -24.92
CA LYS A 482 9.30 -2.01 -23.49
C LYS A 482 8.74 -0.75 -22.84
N MET A 483 7.63 -0.91 -22.13
CA MET A 483 6.84 0.19 -21.61
C MET A 483 6.84 0.13 -20.08
N GLU A 484 7.08 1.26 -19.41
CA GLU A 484 6.97 1.36 -17.96
C GLU A 484 5.93 2.41 -17.59
N LEU A 485 4.97 2.04 -16.76
CA LEU A 485 3.92 2.94 -16.32
C LEU A 485 4.45 3.91 -15.25
N LYS A 486 4.48 5.22 -15.54
CA LYS A 486 4.82 6.26 -14.54
C LYS A 486 3.61 6.79 -13.77
N THR A 487 2.41 6.36 -14.16
CA THR A 487 1.15 6.86 -13.62
C THR A 487 0.67 5.97 -12.49
N LYS A 488 0.62 6.49 -11.26
CA LYS A 488 0.24 5.72 -10.06
C LYS A 488 -1.25 5.34 -10.01
N GLU A 489 -2.12 6.28 -10.41
CA GLU A 489 -3.56 6.08 -10.44
C GLU A 489 -4.20 6.65 -11.71
N LEU A 490 -5.07 5.87 -12.34
CA LEU A 490 -5.89 6.32 -13.45
C LEU A 490 -7.11 7.11 -12.92
N ARG A 491 -7.07 8.44 -13.04
CA ARG A 491 -8.20 9.31 -12.65
C ARG A 491 -9.24 9.43 -13.78
N ILE A 492 -10.32 8.67 -13.65
CA ILE A 492 -11.42 8.61 -14.62
C ILE A 492 -12.57 9.51 -14.19
N VAL A 493 -13.10 10.28 -15.14
CA VAL A 493 -14.35 11.04 -14.98
C VAL A 493 -15.35 10.59 -16.05
N ASP A 494 -16.52 10.13 -15.61
CA ASP A 494 -17.70 9.89 -16.43
C ASP A 494 -18.65 11.11 -16.40
N LYS A 495 -18.72 11.78 -17.55
CA LYS A 495 -19.74 12.82 -17.82
C LYS A 495 -20.59 12.42 -19.02
N PHE A 496 -21.06 11.16 -19.03
CA PHE A 496 -21.66 10.40 -20.13
C PHE A 496 -20.65 9.53 -20.88
N THR A 497 -19.55 10.13 -21.32
CA THR A 497 -18.35 9.41 -21.78
C THR A 497 -17.27 9.51 -20.70
N THR A 498 -16.43 8.48 -20.59
CA THR A 498 -15.24 8.55 -19.73
C THR A 498 -14.18 9.42 -20.36
N ASP A 499 -13.55 10.24 -19.53
CA ASP A 499 -12.40 11.06 -19.86
C ASP A 499 -11.33 10.84 -18.79
N VAL A 500 -10.06 10.97 -19.19
CA VAL A 500 -8.91 10.92 -18.27
C VAL A 500 -8.59 12.36 -17.87
N LEU A 501 -8.73 12.70 -16.59
CA LEU A 501 -8.41 14.05 -16.12
C LEU A 501 -6.92 14.38 -16.39
N ARG A 502 -6.63 15.65 -16.70
CA ARG A 502 -5.35 16.30 -17.10
C ARG A 502 -4.04 15.93 -16.38
N PHE A 503 -4.02 14.96 -15.47
CA PHE A 503 -2.79 14.39 -14.96
C PHE A 503 -2.49 13.06 -15.68
N VAL A 504 -1.75 13.23 -16.78
CA VAL A 504 -0.53 12.45 -17.04
C VAL A 504 -0.69 10.93 -17.01
N PHE A 505 -1.07 10.32 -18.14
CA PHE A 505 -0.85 8.89 -18.37
C PHE A 505 0.49 8.70 -19.10
N PHE A 506 1.58 8.85 -18.34
CA PHE A 506 2.95 8.73 -18.84
C PHE A 506 3.39 7.27 -18.89
N VAL A 507 3.89 6.88 -20.06
CA VAL A 507 4.59 5.62 -20.27
C VAL A 507 6.03 5.97 -20.66
N ASP A 508 7.00 5.43 -19.92
CA ASP A 508 8.39 5.41 -20.37
C ASP A 508 8.52 4.34 -21.44
N ILE A 509 8.99 4.74 -22.61
CA ILE A 509 8.97 3.91 -23.81
C ILE A 509 10.40 3.72 -24.30
N VAL A 510 10.92 2.50 -24.11
CA VAL A 510 12.21 2.09 -24.67
C VAL A 510 11.95 1.27 -25.94
N TYR A 511 12.43 1.78 -27.07
CA TYR A 511 12.31 1.11 -28.36
C TYR A 511 13.25 -0.10 -28.44
N ILE A 512 12.71 -1.26 -28.83
CA ILE A 512 13.48 -2.50 -28.94
C ILE A 512 14.08 -2.56 -30.36
N LEU A 513 15.41 -2.36 -30.47
CA LEU A 513 16.14 -2.63 -31.70
C LEU A 513 16.41 -4.14 -31.79
N THR A 514 16.01 -4.75 -32.89
CA THR A 514 15.91 -6.20 -33.05
C THR A 514 17.15 -7.02 -32.71
N SER A 515 16.88 -8.15 -32.06
CA SER A 515 17.57 -9.45 -32.10
C SER A 515 19.10 -9.42 -32.18
N GLY A 516 19.73 -9.52 -31.01
CA GLY A 516 21.15 -9.83 -30.87
C GLY A 516 21.80 -8.91 -29.85
N ASN A 517 22.11 -9.46 -28.68
CA ASN A 517 22.77 -8.80 -27.54
C ASN A 517 21.91 -7.85 -26.69
N VAL A 518 20.81 -8.36 -26.14
CA VAL A 518 20.30 -7.87 -24.85
C VAL A 518 20.57 -8.91 -23.76
N ASP A 519 21.80 -9.42 -23.74
CA ASP A 519 22.41 -9.91 -22.52
C ASP A 519 23.25 -8.76 -21.96
N LYS A 520 22.90 -8.32 -20.75
CA LYS A 520 23.50 -7.22 -19.97
C LYS A 520 23.02 -5.80 -20.34
N MET A 521 21.78 -5.48 -19.96
CA MET A 521 21.41 -4.25 -19.23
C MET A 521 19.87 -4.11 -19.09
N SER A 522 19.16 -5.14 -18.65
CA SER A 522 17.91 -4.97 -17.88
C SER A 522 17.52 -6.23 -17.09
N GLN A 523 18.52 -6.90 -16.48
CA GLN A 523 18.26 -7.52 -15.19
C GLN A 523 18.23 -6.38 -14.15
N THR A 524 17.11 -5.71 -13.99
CA THR A 524 16.60 -5.63 -12.62
C THR A 524 15.82 -6.92 -12.45
N ALA A 525 16.59 -7.98 -12.18
CA ALA A 525 16.07 -9.24 -11.68
C ALA A 525 15.03 -8.90 -10.61
N GLN A 526 13.95 -9.67 -10.49
CA GLN A 526 13.45 -9.86 -9.14
C GLN A 526 14.68 -10.33 -8.35
N PRO A 527 15.23 -9.52 -7.42
CA PRO A 527 16.49 -9.86 -6.78
C PRO A 527 16.37 -11.13 -5.94
N PHE A 528 15.13 -11.55 -5.71
CA PHE A 528 14.74 -12.69 -4.91
C PHE A 528 13.92 -13.68 -5.75
N SER A 529 13.97 -14.94 -5.35
CA SER A 529 13.21 -16.07 -5.86
C SER A 529 11.70 -15.94 -5.66
N VAL A 530 11.27 -14.99 -4.82
CA VAL A 530 9.88 -14.64 -4.55
C VAL A 530 9.62 -13.15 -4.83
N PRO A 531 8.45 -12.78 -5.36
CA PRO A 531 8.12 -11.38 -5.57
C PRO A 531 7.85 -10.69 -4.23
N ILE A 532 8.41 -9.49 -4.04
CA ILE A 532 8.14 -8.64 -2.89
C ILE A 532 6.69 -8.14 -2.96
N ILE A 533 5.93 -8.32 -1.89
CA ILE A 533 4.59 -7.76 -1.74
C ILE A 533 4.70 -6.33 -1.23
N PHE A 534 4.00 -5.42 -1.89
CA PHE A 534 3.94 -4.01 -1.53
C PHE A 534 2.50 -3.61 -1.18
N THR A 535 2.38 -2.71 -0.21
CA THR A 535 1.15 -2.03 0.17
C THR A 535 1.30 -0.53 -0.11
N GLU A 536 0.24 0.11 -0.59
CA GLU A 536 0.24 1.56 -0.86
C GLU A 536 0.36 2.35 0.45
N LEU A 537 1.13 3.44 0.44
CA LEU A 537 1.25 4.35 1.57
C LEU A 537 0.30 5.52 1.45
N ASP A 538 -0.15 6.03 2.59
CA ASP A 538 -0.74 7.36 2.63
C ASP A 538 0.31 8.40 2.18
N HIS A 539 -0.04 9.28 1.25
CA HIS A 539 0.87 10.29 0.70
C HIS A 539 1.16 11.46 1.64
N GLU A 540 0.30 11.64 2.64
CA GLU A 540 0.45 12.67 3.65
C GLU A 540 0.30 12.06 5.04
N PRO A 541 1.22 12.37 5.96
CA PRO A 541 1.12 11.94 7.35
C PRO A 541 -0.15 12.50 7.99
N LYS A 542 -0.88 11.65 8.71
CA LYS A 542 -2.18 12.02 9.32
C LYS A 542 -2.07 13.06 10.43
N ASN A 543 -0.87 13.46 10.89
CA ASN A 543 -0.64 14.40 12.00
C ASN A 543 0.74 15.12 11.92
N THR A 544 1.09 15.79 10.82
CA THR A 544 2.29 16.66 10.79
C THR A 544 2.00 18.07 11.25
N TRP A 545 2.87 18.61 12.11
CA TRP A 545 2.84 20.03 12.51
C TRP A 545 3.88 20.88 11.77
N VAL A 546 4.73 20.25 10.94
CA VAL A 546 5.77 20.91 10.16
C VAL A 546 5.47 20.71 8.67
N GLU A 547 5.19 21.80 7.95
CA GLU A 547 5.04 21.78 6.49
C GLU A 547 6.41 21.59 5.82
N TYR A 548 6.45 20.79 4.76
CA TYR A 548 7.62 20.66 3.89
C TYR A 548 7.76 21.91 3.01
N GLY A 549 8.94 22.49 2.96
CA GLY A 549 9.19 23.75 2.26
C GLY A 549 10.40 23.68 1.32
N PRO A 550 10.74 24.81 0.66
CA PRO A 550 12.07 24.93 0.06
C PRO A 550 13.14 24.78 1.15
N THR A 551 14.32 24.30 0.75
CA THR A 551 15.47 24.21 1.66
C THR A 551 15.71 25.56 2.33
N GLU A 552 15.75 25.56 3.66
CA GLU A 552 15.84 26.78 4.44
C GLU A 552 16.96 26.68 5.48
N ARG A 553 17.77 27.72 5.57
CA ARG A 553 18.82 27.85 6.59
C ARG A 553 18.41 28.91 7.61
N ARG A 554 18.41 28.54 8.89
CA ARG A 554 18.12 29.43 10.02
C ARG A 554 19.20 29.32 11.08
N THR A 555 19.34 30.35 11.90
CA THR A 555 20.15 30.29 13.13
C THR A 555 19.25 30.29 14.34
N ILE A 556 19.33 29.23 15.14
CA ILE A 556 18.75 29.13 16.47
C ILE A 556 19.73 29.81 17.44
N ALA A 557 19.28 30.87 18.08
CA ALA A 557 20.10 31.61 19.04
C ALA A 557 20.31 30.79 20.32
N LYS A 558 21.50 30.94 20.93
CA LYS A 558 21.77 30.44 22.28
C LYS A 558 20.69 30.90 23.27
N GLY A 559 20.18 29.96 24.06
CA GLY A 559 19.10 30.17 25.03
C GLY A 559 17.70 29.91 24.48
N TRP A 560 17.55 29.64 23.18
CA TRP A 560 16.25 29.29 22.60
C TRP A 560 15.84 27.86 22.95
N ALA A 561 14.55 27.66 23.23
CA ALA A 561 13.90 26.37 23.31
C ALA A 561 12.63 26.40 22.46
N LYS A 562 12.23 25.23 21.92
CA LYS A 562 11.01 25.11 21.11
C LYS A 562 9.75 25.49 21.90
N GLU A 563 9.68 25.04 23.16
CA GLU A 563 8.56 25.24 24.08
C GLU A 563 9.09 25.35 25.51
N GLU A 564 8.28 25.90 26.42
CA GLU A 564 8.61 25.97 27.84
C GLU A 564 8.87 24.58 28.43
N GLY A 565 9.95 24.45 29.21
CA GLY A 565 10.37 23.20 29.83
C GLY A 565 11.11 22.22 28.93
N ARG A 566 11.29 22.51 27.63
CA ARG A 566 12.16 21.73 26.71
C ARG A 566 13.63 22.11 26.88
N LYS A 567 14.52 21.23 26.41
CA LYS A 567 15.96 21.47 26.39
C LYS A 567 16.30 22.71 25.58
N VAL A 568 17.10 23.60 26.17
CA VAL A 568 17.56 24.84 25.53
C VAL A 568 18.81 24.57 24.70
N PHE A 569 18.91 25.23 23.53
CA PHE A 569 20.16 25.25 22.77
C PHE A 569 21.17 26.13 23.51
N THR A 570 22.29 25.57 23.95
CA THR A 570 23.30 26.28 24.76
C THR A 570 24.39 26.97 23.93
N VAL A 571 24.36 26.79 22.60
CA VAL A 571 25.23 27.42 21.61
C VAL A 571 24.41 27.90 20.40
N ASP A 572 24.90 28.90 19.68
CA ASP A 572 24.28 29.32 18.42
C ASP A 572 24.38 28.18 17.40
N THR A 573 23.22 27.78 16.87
CA THR A 573 23.07 26.56 16.07
C THR A 573 22.48 26.90 14.72
N VAL A 574 23.12 26.43 13.64
CA VAL A 574 22.53 26.42 12.31
C VAL A 574 21.55 25.26 12.22
N TRP A 575 20.35 25.56 11.75
CA TRP A 575 19.35 24.58 11.36
C TRP A 575 19.06 24.74 9.86
N GLU A 576 19.49 23.76 9.09
CA GLU A 576 19.23 23.63 7.66
C GLU A 576 18.13 22.58 7.46
N LYS A 577 16.95 23.01 6.98
CA LYS A 577 15.77 22.19 6.86
C LYS A 577 15.54 21.76 5.41
N ASP A 578 15.04 20.53 5.21
CA ASP A 578 14.65 19.97 3.92
C ASP A 578 15.82 19.97 2.90
N ILE A 579 17.02 19.61 3.38
CA ILE A 579 18.22 19.39 2.56
C ILE A 579 18.02 18.13 1.72
N ARG A 580 18.37 18.22 0.43
CA ARG A 580 18.27 17.09 -0.51
C ARG A 580 19.58 16.32 -0.58
N ILE A 581 19.50 15.02 -0.38
CA ILE A 581 20.63 14.09 -0.51
C ILE A 581 20.37 13.18 -1.72
N PRO A 582 21.13 13.32 -2.82
CA PRO A 582 21.00 12.46 -3.98
C PRO A 582 21.63 11.09 -3.70
N LEU A 583 20.90 10.02 -4.04
CA LEU A 583 21.38 8.64 -3.97
C LEU A 583 21.92 8.16 -5.31
N ARG A 584 22.66 7.05 -5.30
CA ARG A 584 23.31 6.48 -6.50
C ARG A 584 22.35 6.13 -7.65
N ASP A 585 21.08 5.88 -7.34
CA ASP A 585 20.04 5.50 -8.30
C ASP A 585 19.16 6.68 -8.74
N GLY A 586 19.52 7.91 -8.35
CA GLY A 586 18.80 9.14 -8.71
C GLY A 586 17.60 9.46 -7.81
N VAL A 587 17.31 8.64 -6.80
CA VAL A 587 16.35 9.01 -5.75
C VAL A 587 16.95 10.08 -4.85
N GLU A 588 16.13 11.05 -4.45
CA GLU A 588 16.53 12.08 -3.47
C GLU A 588 15.86 11.81 -2.12
N LEU A 589 16.67 11.84 -1.06
CA LEU A 589 16.20 11.85 0.32
C LEU A 589 16.16 13.27 0.87
N LEU A 590 15.35 13.50 1.89
CA LEU A 590 15.30 14.75 2.64
C LEU A 590 15.93 14.60 4.02
N ALA A 591 16.63 15.63 4.46
CA ALA A 591 17.25 15.69 5.77
C ALA A 591 17.13 17.07 6.42
N ASP A 592 17.13 17.10 7.75
CA ASP A 592 17.36 18.31 8.53
C ASP A 592 18.73 18.22 9.21
N VAL A 593 19.55 19.26 9.07
CA VAL A 593 20.91 19.34 9.61
C VAL A 593 20.96 20.37 10.72
N PHE A 594 21.42 19.96 11.91
CA PHE A 594 21.74 20.82 13.03
C PHE A 594 23.23 20.83 13.25
N ARG A 595 23.87 22.01 13.30
CA ARG A 595 25.32 22.12 13.48
C ARG A 595 25.71 23.41 14.18
N PRO A 596 26.84 23.47 14.91
CA PRO A 596 27.29 24.70 15.55
C PRO A 596 27.51 25.80 14.52
N LEU A 597 27.16 27.05 14.80
CA LEU A 597 27.39 28.16 13.85
C LEU A 597 28.88 28.29 13.47
N THR A 598 29.79 27.97 14.39
CA THR A 598 31.24 27.96 14.15
C THR A 598 31.68 26.93 13.10
N SER A 599 30.82 25.98 12.74
CA SER A 599 31.13 24.96 11.72
C SER A 599 31.26 25.51 10.30
N ASP A 600 30.79 26.74 10.05
CA ASP A 600 31.05 27.44 8.78
C ASP A 600 32.55 27.69 8.57
N ASP A 601 33.32 27.90 9.64
CA ASP A 601 34.76 28.16 9.59
C ASP A 601 35.60 26.98 10.09
N LYS A 602 35.03 26.13 10.96
CA LYS A 602 35.72 25.01 11.62
C LYS A 602 34.90 23.73 11.47
N PRO A 603 35.15 22.90 10.45
CA PRO A 603 34.39 21.69 10.21
C PRO A 603 34.31 20.77 11.44
N VAL A 604 33.16 20.14 11.63
CA VAL A 604 32.83 19.30 12.80
C VAL A 604 32.41 17.89 12.38
N PRO A 605 32.55 16.88 13.26
CA PRO A 605 32.00 15.54 13.01
C PRO A 605 30.47 15.54 12.96
N ALA A 606 29.91 14.56 12.24
CA ALA A 606 28.45 14.41 12.09
C ALA A 606 27.94 13.11 12.73
N ILE A 607 26.77 13.18 13.35
CA ILE A 607 25.98 12.04 13.80
C ILE A 607 24.80 11.90 12.83
N MET A 608 24.59 10.70 12.28
CA MET A 608 23.53 10.39 11.32
C MET A 608 22.51 9.41 11.92
N PRO A 609 21.42 9.91 12.51
CA PRO A 609 20.26 9.09 12.89
C PRO A 609 19.45 8.64 11.67
N TRP A 610 19.30 7.32 11.48
CA TRP A 610 18.68 6.74 10.28
C TRP A 610 17.39 5.95 10.57
N SER A 611 16.26 6.40 10.03
CA SER A 611 14.97 5.70 10.14
C SER A 611 13.91 6.29 9.22
N HIS A 612 12.82 5.56 9.05
CA HIS A 612 11.62 6.01 8.35
C HIS A 612 10.61 6.72 9.28
N TYR A 613 10.96 6.97 10.55
CA TYR A 613 10.05 7.53 11.57
C TYR A 613 9.77 9.02 11.43
N GLY A 614 10.43 9.69 10.50
CA GLY A 614 10.33 11.12 10.29
C GLY A 614 11.52 11.86 10.88
N LYS A 615 12.00 12.86 10.14
CA LYS A 615 12.95 13.87 10.61
C LYS A 615 12.26 14.86 11.55
N THR A 616 12.92 15.96 11.89
CA THR A 616 12.50 16.86 12.96
C THR A 616 11.03 17.29 12.91
N GLY A 617 10.24 16.85 13.89
CA GLY A 617 8.84 17.23 14.08
C GLY A 617 7.85 16.69 13.04
N THR A 618 8.27 15.77 12.18
CA THR A 618 7.42 15.18 11.13
C THR A 618 6.85 13.81 11.52
N GLY A 619 7.56 13.07 12.38
CA GLY A 619 7.12 11.78 12.92
C GLY A 619 5.92 11.87 13.86
N VAL A 620 5.14 10.79 13.91
CA VAL A 620 4.03 10.65 14.89
C VAL A 620 4.52 10.12 16.24
N GLN A 621 5.74 9.59 16.30
CA GLN A 621 6.33 8.99 17.49
C GLN A 621 7.15 10.00 18.29
N GLN A 622 6.89 10.07 19.60
CA GLN A 622 7.61 10.94 20.55
C GLN A 622 7.45 10.45 21.99
N LEU A 623 8.32 10.88 22.90
CA LEU A 623 8.29 10.40 24.30
C LEU A 623 7.00 10.80 25.01
N ASP A 624 6.39 11.93 24.62
CA ASP A 624 5.13 12.43 25.17
C ASP A 624 3.92 11.50 24.95
N MET A 625 4.05 10.47 24.11
CA MET A 625 3.01 9.46 23.92
C MET A 625 2.89 8.49 25.09
N PHE A 626 3.98 8.32 25.86
CA PHE A 626 4.06 7.31 26.89
C PHE A 626 3.77 7.91 28.27
N PRO A 627 3.13 7.16 29.17
CA PRO A 627 2.98 7.58 30.57
C PRO A 627 4.32 8.08 31.13
N TRP A 628 4.30 9.24 31.79
CA TRP A 628 5.48 9.87 32.40
C TRP A 628 6.71 10.00 31.48
N ARG A 629 6.53 9.99 30.15
CA ARG A 629 7.62 10.03 29.17
C ARG A 629 8.72 9.01 29.45
N VAL A 630 8.35 7.81 29.92
CA VAL A 630 9.28 6.74 30.33
C VAL A 630 10.39 7.23 31.28
N GLY A 631 10.06 8.15 32.19
CA GLY A 631 11.01 8.72 33.15
C GLY A 631 12.01 9.71 32.56
N VAL A 632 11.81 10.17 31.31
CA VAL A 632 12.66 11.18 30.67
C VAL A 632 12.02 12.57 30.80
N PRO A 633 12.61 13.48 31.60
CA PRO A 633 12.11 14.83 31.76
C PRO A 633 12.02 15.59 30.43
N ARG A 634 11.07 16.53 30.32
CA ARG A 634 10.98 17.41 29.13
C ARG A 634 12.27 18.19 28.89
N SER A 635 12.98 18.55 29.96
CA SER A 635 14.24 19.30 29.91
C SER A 635 15.39 18.54 29.26
N GLU A 636 15.27 17.23 29.06
CA GLU A 636 16.30 16.42 28.39
C GLU A 636 16.10 16.29 26.88
N THR A 637 15.00 16.83 26.34
CA THR A 637 14.71 16.80 24.90
C THR A 637 14.31 18.18 24.38
N SER A 638 14.83 18.56 23.23
CA SER A 638 14.58 19.84 22.56
C SER A 638 13.19 19.93 21.92
N GLY A 639 12.57 18.78 21.64
CA GLY A 639 11.42 18.65 20.75
C GLY A 639 11.78 18.76 19.26
N LEU A 640 13.08 18.74 18.92
CA LEU A 640 13.60 18.75 17.55
C LEU A 640 14.40 17.47 17.21
N GLU A 641 14.60 16.60 18.20
CA GLU A 641 15.12 15.25 18.02
C GLU A 641 14.25 14.42 17.08
N LYS A 642 14.91 13.54 16.31
CA LYS A 642 14.22 12.42 15.66
C LYS A 642 13.85 11.39 16.73
N TRP A 643 12.74 10.68 16.55
CA TRP A 643 12.36 9.57 17.43
C TRP A 643 13.52 8.58 17.58
N GLU A 644 13.85 8.16 18.81
CA GLU A 644 14.95 7.25 19.15
C GLU A 644 16.37 7.74 18.83
N ALA A 645 16.53 9.03 18.52
CA ALA A 645 17.80 9.62 18.15
C ALA A 645 18.42 10.48 19.25
N PRO A 646 19.76 10.65 19.23
CA PRO A 646 20.45 11.71 19.96
C PRO A 646 19.83 13.10 19.73
N ASP A 647 19.69 13.89 20.79
CA ASP A 647 19.05 15.20 20.73
C ASP A 647 19.97 16.29 20.12
N PRO A 648 19.49 17.10 19.15
CA PRO A 648 20.33 18.11 18.50
C PRO A 648 20.77 19.24 19.44
N ALA A 649 19.97 19.66 20.42
CA ALA A 649 20.38 20.71 21.37
C ALA A 649 21.53 20.23 22.28
N GLU A 650 21.55 18.93 22.61
CA GLU A 650 22.62 18.31 23.38
C GLU A 650 23.91 18.14 22.55
N TRP A 651 23.81 17.53 21.38
CA TRP A 651 24.99 17.12 20.61
C TRP A 651 25.65 18.26 19.84
N VAL A 652 24.88 19.26 19.42
CA VAL A 652 25.45 20.49 18.84
C VAL A 652 26.25 21.26 19.88
N ALA A 653 25.80 21.31 21.13
CA ALA A 653 26.55 21.93 22.22
C ALA A 653 27.88 21.19 22.51
N ARG A 654 27.92 19.88 22.26
CA ARG A 654 29.12 19.04 22.39
C ARG A 654 30.08 19.13 21.20
N GLY A 655 29.74 19.92 20.17
CA GLY A 655 30.59 20.17 19.01
C GLY A 655 30.37 19.21 17.84
N TYR A 656 29.21 18.56 17.76
CA TYR A 656 28.83 17.65 16.68
C TYR A 656 27.71 18.24 15.81
N ALA A 657 27.66 17.87 14.54
CA ALA A 657 26.45 18.03 13.74
C ALA A 657 25.51 16.83 13.93
N VAL A 658 24.20 17.04 13.82
CA VAL A 658 23.17 15.99 13.79
C VAL A 658 22.39 16.08 12.49
N VAL A 659 22.37 15.00 11.71
CA VAL A 659 21.76 14.93 10.38
C VAL A 659 20.56 13.98 10.43
N ASN A 660 19.37 14.52 10.63
CA ASN A 660 18.12 13.76 10.72
C ASN A 660 17.57 13.49 9.31
N ILE A 661 17.74 12.27 8.80
CA ILE A 661 17.36 11.88 7.42
C ILE A 661 16.02 11.16 7.40
N ASP A 662 15.11 11.52 6.51
CA ASP A 662 13.98 10.66 6.14
C ASP A 662 14.46 9.58 5.16
N ALA A 663 14.44 8.32 5.60
CA ALA A 663 14.84 7.17 4.78
C ALA A 663 14.03 7.07 3.47
N ARG A 664 14.50 6.26 2.52
CA ARG A 664 13.85 6.05 1.22
C ARG A 664 12.35 5.73 1.39
N GLY A 665 11.54 6.37 0.56
CA GLY A 665 10.09 6.17 0.52
C GLY A 665 9.34 6.67 1.76
N SER A 666 10.02 7.28 2.74
CA SER A 666 9.38 7.85 3.92
C SER A 666 9.10 9.34 3.74
N PHE A 667 7.92 9.77 4.18
CA PHE A 667 7.41 11.14 4.10
C PHE A 667 7.49 11.75 2.70
N LYS A 668 8.48 12.61 2.45
CA LYS A 668 8.69 13.26 1.15
C LYS A 668 10.01 12.84 0.48
N SER A 669 10.78 11.95 1.10
CA SER A 669 11.90 11.26 0.43
C SER A 669 11.37 10.34 -0.68
N GLY A 670 12.04 10.33 -1.83
CA GLY A 670 11.62 9.57 -3.00
C GLY A 670 11.74 8.05 -2.85
N GLY A 671 11.22 7.31 -3.83
CA GLY A 671 11.31 5.84 -3.90
C GLY A 671 10.20 5.10 -3.14
N ASP A 672 10.32 3.76 -3.13
CA ASP A 672 9.49 2.86 -2.32
C ASP A 672 10.22 2.55 -1.00
N LEU A 673 9.47 2.42 0.10
CA LEU A 673 10.00 2.07 1.41
C LEU A 673 10.24 0.56 1.48
N TYR A 674 11.46 0.17 1.82
CA TYR A 674 11.85 -1.22 2.06
C TYR A 674 12.01 -1.44 3.57
N VAL A 675 11.59 -2.62 4.05
CA VAL A 675 11.77 -2.99 5.47
C VAL A 675 13.14 -3.64 5.60
N TYR A 676 14.15 -2.87 6.04
CA TYR A 676 15.54 -3.32 6.15
C TYR A 676 16.12 -3.88 4.84
N GLY A 677 17.35 -4.40 4.91
CA GLY A 677 17.98 -5.15 3.84
C GLY A 677 19.06 -4.40 3.08
N THR A 678 19.52 -4.98 1.97
CA THR A 678 20.63 -4.44 1.18
C THR A 678 20.34 -3.04 0.64
N GLN A 679 19.07 -2.74 0.31
CA GLN A 679 18.69 -1.40 -0.15
C GLN A 679 18.95 -0.35 0.92
N GLU A 680 18.49 -0.60 2.15
CA GLU A 680 18.68 0.30 3.30
C GLU A 680 20.17 0.50 3.62
N GLY A 681 20.96 -0.58 3.60
CA GLY A 681 22.41 -0.50 3.81
C GLY A 681 23.12 0.39 2.79
N ARG A 682 22.74 0.29 1.51
CA ARG A 682 23.33 1.08 0.42
C ARG A 682 22.90 2.54 0.42
N ASP A 683 21.65 2.82 0.77
CA ASP A 683 21.17 4.20 0.89
C ASP A 683 21.90 4.90 2.05
N GLY A 684 22.06 4.22 3.20
CA GLY A 684 22.84 4.76 4.31
C GLY A 684 24.33 4.95 3.99
N TYR A 685 24.93 4.05 3.18
CA TYR A 685 26.27 4.27 2.64
C TYR A 685 26.36 5.57 1.85
N ASP A 686 25.43 5.78 0.90
CA ASP A 686 25.42 6.99 0.05
C ASP A 686 25.28 8.26 0.88
N CYS A 687 24.45 8.22 1.92
CA CYS A 687 24.27 9.35 2.82
C CYS A 687 25.51 9.65 3.67
N ILE A 688 26.20 8.64 4.20
CA ILE A 688 27.46 8.84 4.94
C ILE A 688 28.50 9.52 4.04
N GLU A 689 28.69 9.01 2.83
CA GLU A 689 29.65 9.58 1.89
C GLU A 689 29.25 11.00 1.46
N TRP A 690 27.97 11.27 1.27
CA TRP A 690 27.49 12.62 0.98
C TRP A 690 27.71 13.59 2.15
N ILE A 691 27.42 13.18 3.39
CA ILE A 691 27.64 14.00 4.60
C ILE A 691 29.12 14.34 4.74
N SER A 692 30.01 13.36 4.54
CA SER A 692 31.46 13.56 4.66
C SER A 692 32.02 14.65 3.74
N GLN A 693 31.35 14.89 2.60
CA GLN A 693 31.75 15.87 1.59
C GLN A 693 31.21 17.29 1.86
N GLN A 694 30.37 17.46 2.89
CA GLN A 694 29.83 18.79 3.20
C GLN A 694 30.91 19.71 3.77
N PRO A 695 30.94 21.00 3.41
CA PRO A 695 32.03 21.90 3.79
C PRO A 695 32.13 22.14 5.31
N TRP A 696 31.05 21.88 6.05
CA TRP A 696 31.01 21.97 7.50
C TRP A 696 31.36 20.66 8.21
N CYS A 697 31.55 19.55 7.48
CA CYS A 697 31.87 18.25 8.04
C CYS A 697 33.39 18.00 8.04
N ASN A 698 33.92 17.39 9.10
CA ASN A 698 35.33 17.01 9.20
C ASN A 698 35.65 15.65 8.56
N GLU A 699 34.84 15.22 7.59
CA GLU A 699 34.89 13.91 6.91
C GLU A 699 34.55 12.70 7.81
N ARG A 700 34.26 12.88 9.11
CA ARG A 700 33.89 11.77 10.00
C ARG A 700 32.41 11.77 10.31
N VAL A 701 31.78 10.61 10.06
CA VAL A 701 30.37 10.35 10.34
C VAL A 701 30.25 9.19 11.33
N ALA A 702 29.39 9.37 12.34
CA ALA A 702 28.98 8.33 13.28
C ALA A 702 27.49 8.05 13.11
N MET A 703 27.07 6.85 13.49
CA MET A 703 25.65 6.53 13.65
C MET A 703 25.33 6.24 15.12
N ALA A 704 24.12 6.61 15.55
CA ALA A 704 23.60 6.33 16.88
C ALA A 704 22.06 6.30 16.88
N GLY A 705 21.50 5.50 17.78
CA GLY A 705 20.07 5.44 18.07
C GLY A 705 19.59 4.02 18.39
N ASN A 706 18.32 3.94 18.78
CA ASN A 706 17.66 2.71 19.20
C ASN A 706 16.75 2.09 18.12
N SER A 707 16.24 0.89 18.39
CA SER A 707 15.31 0.12 17.55
C SER A 707 15.65 0.10 16.05
N TRP A 708 14.93 0.84 15.20
CA TRP A 708 15.21 0.87 13.76
C TRP A 708 16.54 1.57 13.47
N LEU A 709 16.87 2.63 14.20
CA LEU A 709 18.15 3.32 14.11
C LEU A 709 19.29 2.41 14.59
N GLY A 710 19.03 1.55 15.59
CA GLY A 710 19.98 0.54 16.05
C GLY A 710 20.18 -0.59 15.03
N THR A 711 19.08 -1.06 14.42
CA THR A 711 19.07 -2.17 13.46
C THR A 711 19.76 -1.79 12.14
N THR A 712 19.43 -0.62 11.59
CA THR A 712 19.96 -0.16 10.30
C THR A 712 21.46 0.12 10.33
N GLN A 713 22.00 0.48 11.49
CA GLN A 713 23.44 0.58 11.70
C GLN A 713 24.18 -0.72 11.33
N TRP A 714 23.60 -1.90 11.60
CA TRP A 714 24.20 -3.17 11.20
C TRP A 714 24.26 -3.36 9.69
N PHE A 715 23.20 -2.97 8.98
CA PHE A 715 23.15 -3.05 7.52
C PHE A 715 24.12 -2.07 6.88
N ILE A 716 24.11 -0.82 7.33
CA ILE A 716 24.94 0.25 6.76
C ILE A 716 26.41 -0.02 7.04
N ALA A 717 26.80 -0.39 8.27
CA ALA A 717 28.19 -0.69 8.59
C ALA A 717 28.70 -1.95 7.87
N ALA A 718 27.82 -2.89 7.51
CA ALA A 718 28.19 -4.08 6.74
C ALA A 718 28.54 -3.78 5.26
N GLU A 719 28.10 -2.62 4.74
CA GLU A 719 28.52 -2.08 3.43
C GLU A 719 29.87 -1.34 3.51
N GLN A 720 30.45 -1.19 4.72
CA GLN A 720 31.75 -0.58 5.00
C GLN A 720 31.97 0.83 4.38
N PRO A 721 31.13 1.84 4.70
CA PRO A 721 31.37 3.21 4.27
C PRO A 721 32.72 3.72 4.81
N PRO A 722 33.65 4.21 3.96
CA PRO A 722 34.96 4.69 4.39
C PRO A 722 34.91 5.79 5.45
N HIS A 723 33.91 6.68 5.39
CA HIS A 723 33.78 7.82 6.31
C HIS A 723 32.94 7.50 7.57
N LEU A 724 32.48 6.25 7.73
CA LEU A 724 31.87 5.78 8.97
C LEU A 724 32.97 5.48 10.00
N ALA A 725 33.28 6.47 10.83
CA ALA A 725 34.38 6.36 11.78
C ALA A 725 34.03 5.52 13.03
N CYS A 726 32.78 5.56 13.49
CA CYS A 726 32.29 4.68 14.56
C CYS A 726 30.76 4.50 14.52
N MET A 727 30.26 3.49 15.25
CA MET A 727 28.82 3.21 15.35
C MET A 727 28.40 2.96 16.81
N ALA A 728 27.18 3.38 17.16
CA ALA A 728 26.56 3.17 18.46
C ALA A 728 25.15 2.56 18.31
N PRO A 729 25.07 1.26 17.98
CA PRO A 729 23.81 0.54 17.85
C PRO A 729 23.27 0.24 19.24
N TRP A 730 22.40 1.13 19.73
CA TRP A 730 21.85 1.03 21.07
C TRP A 730 20.54 0.27 21.01
N GLU A 731 20.62 -1.05 20.97
CA GLU A 731 19.49 -1.97 20.77
C GLU A 731 18.96 -2.03 19.33
N GLY A 732 19.29 -3.12 18.62
CA GLY A 732 18.83 -3.36 17.25
C GLY A 732 18.82 -4.84 16.87
N LEU A 733 17.91 -5.21 15.96
CA LEU A 733 17.75 -6.59 15.44
C LEU A 733 18.98 -7.01 14.62
N GLY A 734 19.41 -8.26 14.76
CA GLY A 734 20.48 -8.90 14.00
C GLY A 734 19.99 -9.94 12.99
N ASP A 735 18.70 -10.31 13.03
CA ASP A 735 18.01 -11.18 12.07
C ASP A 735 16.49 -10.91 12.16
N TYR A 736 15.94 -10.13 11.22
CA TYR A 736 14.55 -9.67 11.27
C TYR A 736 13.52 -10.82 11.36
N TYR A 737 13.78 -11.91 10.64
CA TYR A 737 12.90 -13.07 10.58
C TYR A 737 12.97 -13.89 11.88
N ARG A 738 14.17 -14.27 12.33
CA ARG A 738 14.33 -15.19 13.48
C ARG A 738 14.10 -14.52 14.81
N GLU A 739 14.34 -13.21 14.90
CA GLU A 739 14.24 -12.49 16.16
C GLU A 739 12.89 -11.78 16.31
N SER A 740 12.20 -11.51 15.19
CA SER A 740 10.95 -10.75 15.21
C SER A 740 9.81 -11.44 14.47
N ILE A 741 9.65 -11.20 13.16
CA ILE A 741 8.39 -11.45 12.44
C ILE A 741 8.03 -12.93 12.27
N CYS A 742 9.00 -13.84 12.41
CA CYS A 742 8.78 -15.29 12.31
C CYS A 742 9.61 -16.07 13.34
N ARG A 743 9.70 -15.56 14.56
CA ARG A 743 10.54 -16.14 15.60
C ARG A 743 10.13 -17.59 15.92
N GLY A 744 11.10 -18.50 15.83
CA GLY A 744 10.85 -19.94 15.98
C GLY A 744 10.06 -20.58 14.82
N GLY A 745 9.93 -19.92 13.68
CA GLY A 745 9.10 -20.37 12.56
C GLY A 745 7.60 -20.11 12.75
N ILE A 746 7.24 -19.28 13.74
CA ILE A 746 5.86 -18.90 14.05
C ILE A 746 5.63 -17.46 13.53
N PRO A 747 4.79 -17.25 12.50
CA PRO A 747 4.45 -15.91 12.04
C PRO A 747 3.85 -15.04 13.16
N ASP A 748 4.40 -13.86 13.36
CA ASP A 748 3.99 -12.87 14.37
C ASP A 748 4.29 -11.46 13.85
N HIS A 749 3.38 -10.92 13.04
CA HIS A 749 3.55 -9.62 12.38
C HIS A 749 2.69 -8.50 12.98
N ALA A 750 1.93 -8.75 14.05
CA ALA A 750 0.98 -7.80 14.62
C ALA A 750 1.64 -6.47 15.07
N PHE A 751 2.81 -6.55 15.71
CA PHE A 751 3.58 -5.36 16.09
C PHE A 751 4.05 -4.57 14.87
N TRP A 752 4.57 -5.27 13.84
CA TRP A 752 5.07 -4.64 12.63
C TRP A 752 3.97 -3.98 11.82
N ASP A 753 2.80 -4.62 11.68
CA ASP A 753 1.65 -4.01 11.01
C ASP A 753 1.22 -2.70 11.69
N LEU A 754 1.20 -2.69 13.04
CA LEU A 754 0.90 -1.49 13.82
C LEU A 754 1.94 -0.39 13.58
N LEU A 755 3.24 -0.72 13.70
CA LEU A 755 4.33 0.22 13.47
C LEU A 755 4.27 0.79 12.05
N MET A 756 4.03 -0.08 11.07
CA MET A 756 3.99 0.27 9.68
C MET A 756 2.78 1.14 9.33
N ASN A 757 1.66 1.08 10.07
CA ASN A 757 0.51 2.00 9.89
C ASN A 757 0.85 3.48 10.13
N TRP A 758 1.99 3.78 10.77
CA TRP A 758 2.45 5.15 10.99
C TRP A 758 3.31 5.71 9.86
N THR A 759 3.66 4.87 8.90
CA THR A 759 4.47 5.27 7.74
C THR A 759 3.62 5.97 6.68
N CYS A 760 4.21 6.96 6.04
CA CYS A 760 3.65 7.67 4.89
C CYS A 760 4.77 7.91 3.88
N GLY A 761 4.42 8.18 2.62
CA GLY A 761 5.43 8.26 1.58
C GLY A 761 4.89 8.54 0.19
N PRO A 762 5.74 8.97 -0.75
CA PRO A 762 5.32 9.15 -2.13
C PRO A 762 5.16 7.80 -2.85
N GLY A 763 5.91 6.76 -2.47
CA GLY A 763 5.88 5.44 -3.10
C GLY A 763 4.99 4.44 -2.37
N ARG A 764 5.31 3.16 -2.54
CA ARG A 764 4.73 2.02 -1.83
C ARG A 764 5.62 1.64 -0.66
N ARG A 765 5.11 0.76 0.20
CA ARG A 765 5.87 0.13 1.28
C ARG A 765 5.87 -1.38 1.13
N GLU A 766 7.02 -1.98 1.32
CA GLU A 766 7.13 -3.42 1.50
C GLU A 766 6.22 -3.93 2.63
N ASP A 767 5.48 -5.00 2.38
CA ASP A 767 4.54 -5.59 3.33
C ASP A 767 5.10 -6.90 3.90
N ALA A 768 5.96 -6.76 4.92
CA ALA A 768 6.61 -7.89 5.56
C ALA A 768 5.62 -8.88 6.20
N GLY A 769 4.46 -8.40 6.70
CA GLY A 769 3.39 -9.23 7.24
C GLY A 769 2.80 -10.15 6.16
N ALA A 770 2.42 -9.58 5.02
CA ALA A 770 1.97 -10.36 3.88
C ALA A 770 3.08 -11.31 3.33
N MET A 771 4.34 -10.89 3.39
CA MET A 771 5.47 -11.72 2.99
C MET A 771 5.63 -12.95 3.89
N VAL A 772 5.51 -12.82 5.22
CA VAL A 772 5.64 -13.98 6.12
C VAL A 772 4.44 -14.93 6.04
N GLU A 773 3.23 -14.40 5.81
CA GLU A 773 2.03 -15.21 5.62
C GLU A 773 2.10 -16.02 4.32
N LYS A 774 2.63 -15.43 3.23
CA LYS A 774 2.67 -16.08 1.91
C LYS A 774 3.94 -16.91 1.68
N TYR A 775 5.09 -16.42 2.13
CA TYR A 775 6.42 -16.97 1.86
C TYR A 775 7.18 -17.21 3.17
N GLY A 776 6.51 -17.78 4.18
CA GLY A 776 7.00 -17.88 5.55
C GLY A 776 8.18 -18.81 5.81
N THR A 777 8.67 -19.58 4.84
CA THR A 777 9.93 -20.35 4.98
C THR A 777 11.14 -19.53 4.56
N TRP A 778 12.30 -19.78 5.16
CA TRP A 778 13.56 -19.08 4.82
C TRP A 778 13.88 -19.17 3.32
N ASN A 779 14.11 -18.02 2.71
CA ASN A 779 14.41 -17.85 1.29
C ASN A 779 15.36 -16.65 1.10
N ASP A 780 15.73 -16.35 -0.14
CA ASP A 780 16.67 -15.27 -0.45
C ASP A 780 16.14 -13.85 -0.15
N TYR A 781 14.82 -13.66 -0.12
CA TYR A 781 14.23 -12.42 0.40
C TYR A 781 14.47 -12.27 1.91
N TRP A 782 14.24 -13.31 2.71
CA TRP A 782 14.52 -13.25 4.16
C TRP A 782 16.02 -13.19 4.47
N GLU A 783 16.86 -13.78 3.63
CA GLU A 783 18.32 -13.63 3.73
C GLU A 783 18.75 -12.17 3.54
N ASP A 784 18.09 -11.43 2.64
CA ASP A 784 18.34 -9.98 2.50
C ASP A 784 17.97 -9.21 3.77
N LYS A 785 16.96 -9.66 4.53
CA LYS A 785 16.52 -9.02 5.78
C LYS A 785 17.39 -9.36 7.00
N LYS A 786 18.56 -9.96 6.77
CA LYS A 786 19.57 -10.26 7.79
C LYS A 786 20.87 -9.52 7.45
N PRO A 787 21.38 -8.64 8.33
CA PRO A 787 22.62 -7.91 8.07
C PRO A 787 23.82 -8.86 7.99
N LYS A 788 24.78 -8.54 7.12
CA LYS A 788 26.04 -9.29 6.99
C LYS A 788 27.02 -8.93 8.11
N LEU A 789 26.67 -9.29 9.35
CA LEU A 789 27.37 -8.86 10.57
C LEU A 789 28.89 -9.10 10.55
N ARG A 790 29.36 -10.18 9.92
CA ARG A 790 30.80 -10.47 9.78
C ARG A 790 31.58 -9.41 8.97
N ASN A 791 30.90 -8.64 8.13
CA ASN A 791 31.54 -7.56 7.37
C ASN A 791 31.85 -6.34 8.23
N ILE A 792 31.24 -6.21 9.41
CA ILE A 792 31.39 -5.03 10.25
C ILE A 792 32.76 -5.07 10.92
N VAL A 793 33.59 -4.06 10.64
CA VAL A 793 34.91 -3.86 11.26
C VAL A 793 35.02 -2.52 11.99
N THR A 794 34.03 -1.65 11.82
CA THR A 794 33.93 -0.32 12.42
C THR A 794 33.96 -0.38 13.95
N PRO A 795 34.69 0.53 14.64
CA PRO A 795 34.61 0.68 16.09
C PRO A 795 33.17 0.81 16.57
N MET A 796 32.80 0.10 17.63
CA MET A 796 31.41 0.09 18.10
C MET A 796 31.25 0.21 19.61
N TYR A 797 30.21 0.94 20.01
CA TYR A 797 29.71 0.96 21.37
C TYR A 797 28.23 0.56 21.39
N ALA A 798 27.98 -0.73 21.59
CA ALA A 798 26.65 -1.32 21.56
C ALA A 798 26.00 -1.36 22.95
N THR A 799 24.68 -1.29 22.98
CA THR A 799 23.88 -1.60 24.18
C THR A 799 22.94 -2.77 23.91
N ALA A 800 22.58 -3.48 24.96
CA ALA A 800 21.54 -4.50 24.96
C ALA A 800 20.81 -4.47 26.30
N SER A 801 19.50 -4.69 26.30
CA SER A 801 18.69 -4.72 27.52
C SER A 801 17.88 -5.99 27.65
N PHE A 802 17.37 -6.19 28.87
CA PHE A 802 16.30 -7.14 29.14
C PHE A 802 14.90 -6.58 28.82
N SER A 803 14.78 -5.26 28.71
CA SER A 803 13.51 -4.54 28.77
C SER A 803 12.77 -4.51 27.43
N THR A 804 13.41 -4.91 26.33
CA THR A 804 12.78 -5.01 25.00
C THR A 804 12.41 -6.46 24.64
N ARG A 805 11.30 -6.62 23.90
CA ARG A 805 10.90 -7.89 23.28
C ARG A 805 11.14 -7.92 21.77
N LEU A 806 12.00 -7.02 21.30
CA LEU A 806 12.35 -6.89 19.91
C LEU A 806 13.85 -7.12 19.71
N HIS A 807 14.72 -6.44 20.47
CA HIS A 807 16.11 -6.27 20.06
C HIS A 807 17.15 -7.01 20.92
N THR A 808 16.78 -7.64 22.03
CA THR A 808 17.73 -8.24 23.00
C THR A 808 18.69 -9.23 22.36
N GLU A 809 18.16 -10.19 21.59
CA GLU A 809 18.98 -11.21 20.93
C GLU A 809 19.85 -10.58 19.82
N GLY A 810 19.26 -9.73 18.99
CA GLY A 810 19.92 -9.07 17.87
C GLY A 810 21.10 -8.19 18.28
N SER A 811 20.97 -7.47 19.40
CA SER A 811 22.01 -6.60 19.92
C SER A 811 23.24 -7.39 20.36
N LEU A 812 23.01 -8.49 21.10
CA LEU A 812 24.09 -9.38 21.52
C LEU A 812 24.75 -10.06 20.31
N ARG A 813 23.93 -10.55 19.38
CA ARG A 813 24.38 -11.21 18.16
C ARG A 813 25.21 -10.28 17.27
N GLY A 814 24.77 -9.04 17.09
CA GLY A 814 25.49 -7.99 16.35
C GLY A 814 26.87 -7.73 16.96
N PHE A 815 26.92 -7.57 18.28
CA PHE A 815 28.18 -7.42 19.02
C PHE A 815 29.09 -8.65 18.90
N GLN A 816 28.57 -9.86 19.12
CA GLN A 816 29.37 -11.09 19.12
C GLN A 816 29.92 -11.42 17.72
N LEU A 817 29.08 -11.31 16.69
CA LEU A 817 29.44 -11.69 15.32
C LEU A 817 30.23 -10.61 14.57
N SER A 818 30.14 -9.33 14.94
CA SER A 818 30.98 -8.29 14.33
C SER A 818 32.48 -8.59 14.46
N ARG A 819 33.24 -8.28 13.41
CA ARG A 819 34.71 -8.40 13.36
C ARG A 819 35.43 -7.16 13.87
N SER A 820 34.72 -6.16 14.37
CA SER A 820 35.34 -5.00 15.00
C SER A 820 36.29 -5.44 16.13
N SER A 821 37.55 -5.04 16.04
CA SER A 821 38.54 -5.22 17.11
C SER A 821 38.32 -4.24 18.26
N GLU A 822 37.57 -3.17 18.00
CA GLU A 822 37.32 -2.07 18.93
C GLU A 822 35.83 -2.01 19.25
N LYS A 823 35.36 -3.00 20.03
CA LYS A 823 33.96 -3.12 20.42
C LYS A 823 33.77 -3.10 21.92
N TRP A 824 32.70 -2.43 22.35
CA TRP A 824 32.25 -2.36 23.74
C TRP A 824 30.75 -2.69 23.82
N LEU A 825 30.37 -3.41 24.87
CA LEU A 825 28.97 -3.77 25.16
C LEU A 825 28.59 -3.28 26.56
N ARG A 826 27.49 -2.52 26.66
CA ARG A 826 26.84 -2.20 27.93
C ARG A 826 25.50 -2.92 28.00
N TRP A 827 25.39 -3.86 28.93
CA TRP A 827 24.15 -4.56 29.22
C TRP A 827 23.36 -3.79 30.29
N ILE A 828 22.14 -3.37 29.99
CA ILE A 828 21.39 -2.41 30.83
C ILE A 828 20.16 -3.06 31.51
N VAL A 829 19.74 -2.46 32.63
CA VAL A 829 18.59 -2.92 33.45
C VAL A 829 17.33 -2.07 33.27
N THR A 830 17.45 -0.98 32.52
CA THR A 830 16.40 0.00 32.25
C THR A 830 15.87 -0.13 30.82
N GLN A 831 14.84 0.64 30.50
CA GLN A 831 14.28 0.76 29.14
C GLN A 831 15.21 1.57 28.21
N GLU A 832 15.26 1.20 26.94
CA GLU A 832 16.21 1.73 25.94
C GLU A 832 16.13 3.27 25.72
N TRP A 833 14.93 3.83 25.64
CA TRP A 833 14.69 5.27 25.45
C TRP A 833 15.03 6.06 26.71
N HIS A 834 14.76 5.47 27.87
CA HIS A 834 15.15 6.04 29.15
C HIS A 834 16.67 6.12 29.29
N ASP A 835 17.36 5.03 28.93
CA ASP A 835 18.82 4.92 28.97
C ASP A 835 19.52 5.89 27.99
N LEU A 836 18.95 6.12 26.81
CA LEU A 836 19.47 7.04 25.78
C LEU A 836 19.70 8.46 26.30
N TYR A 837 18.80 8.97 27.15
CA TYR A 837 18.81 10.36 27.62
C TYR A 837 19.40 10.54 29.02
N ARG A 838 20.10 9.53 29.57
CA ARG A 838 20.79 9.69 30.86
C ARG A 838 22.11 10.44 30.71
N PRO A 839 22.35 11.49 31.52
CA PRO A 839 23.58 12.29 31.42
C PRO A 839 24.86 11.45 31.42
N GLU A 840 24.96 10.48 32.33
CA GLU A 840 26.11 9.57 32.44
C GLU A 840 26.32 8.70 31.20
N ASN A 841 25.23 8.31 30.52
CA ASN A 841 25.30 7.49 29.31
C ASN A 841 25.62 8.34 28.08
N VAL A 842 25.08 9.56 28.01
CA VAL A 842 25.42 10.56 26.98
C VAL A 842 26.89 10.96 27.10
N ASP A 843 27.40 11.14 28.33
CA ASP A 843 28.81 11.44 28.59
C ASP A 843 29.72 10.29 28.15
N ASP A 844 29.34 9.04 28.44
CA ASP A 844 30.06 7.86 27.94
C ASP A 844 30.04 7.77 26.41
N LEU A 845 28.89 8.02 25.78
CA LEU A 845 28.79 8.05 24.32
C LEU A 845 29.64 9.17 23.72
N GLN A 846 29.70 10.34 24.37
CA GLN A 846 30.58 11.42 23.93
C GLN A 846 32.05 11.01 24.04
N ARG A 847 32.47 10.34 25.12
CA ARG A 847 33.85 9.85 25.25
C ARG A 847 34.20 8.88 24.12
N PHE A 848 33.28 7.98 23.78
CA PHE A 848 33.45 7.10 22.62
C PHE A 848 33.57 7.88 21.31
N PHE A 849 32.64 8.80 21.03
CA PHE A 849 32.68 9.61 19.80
C PHE A 849 33.92 10.51 19.74
N ASP A 850 34.30 11.17 20.82
CA ASP A 850 35.49 12.02 20.88
C ASP A 850 36.77 11.24 20.52
N LYS A 851 36.86 9.98 20.92
CA LYS A 851 38.01 9.11 20.58
C LYS A 851 38.08 8.83 19.08
N TYR A 852 36.96 8.49 18.42
CA TYR A 852 36.95 8.03 17.03
C TYR A 852 36.61 9.11 15.99
N MET A 853 35.99 10.21 16.41
CA MET A 853 35.52 11.30 15.54
C MET A 853 36.39 12.55 15.64
N LEU A 854 37.15 12.69 16.73
CA LEU A 854 38.00 13.85 17.03
C LEU A 854 39.42 13.46 17.43
N ASP A 855 39.77 12.16 17.41
CA ASP A 855 41.06 11.61 17.83
C ASP A 855 41.52 12.07 19.23
N LYS A 856 40.58 12.33 20.15
CA LYS A 856 40.92 12.73 21.52
C LYS A 856 41.43 11.53 22.32
N ASP A 857 42.57 11.70 22.96
CA ASP A 857 43.03 10.79 24.01
C ASP A 857 42.32 11.11 25.32
N ASN A 858 41.19 10.45 25.55
CA ASN A 858 40.29 10.67 26.69
C ASN A 858 40.13 9.42 27.58
N GLY A 859 40.99 8.44 27.37
CA GLY A 859 40.99 7.18 28.09
C GLY A 859 39.79 6.26 27.84
N TRP A 860 39.08 6.40 26.71
CA TRP A 860 37.97 5.49 26.37
C TRP A 860 38.41 4.02 26.27
N GLU A 861 39.62 3.77 25.77
CA GLU A 861 40.13 2.40 25.55
C GLU A 861 40.30 1.60 26.85
N GLN A 862 40.39 2.27 28.01
CA GLN A 862 40.44 1.62 29.31
C GLN A 862 39.04 1.24 29.84
N THR A 863 37.96 1.66 29.18
CA THR A 863 36.60 1.21 29.51
C THR A 863 36.51 -0.30 29.30
N PRO A 864 35.99 -1.08 30.28
CA PRO A 864 35.82 -2.52 30.15
C PRO A 864 35.05 -2.89 28.88
N ARG A 865 35.55 -3.90 28.14
CA ARG A 865 34.96 -4.36 26.86
C ARG A 865 33.51 -4.79 27.01
N VAL A 866 33.18 -5.39 28.15
CA VAL A 866 31.80 -5.68 28.55
C VAL A 866 31.54 -5.07 29.91
N ARG A 867 30.41 -4.39 30.05
CA ARG A 867 29.82 -3.97 31.32
C ARG A 867 28.46 -4.62 31.45
N TYR A 868 28.37 -5.69 32.23
CA TYR A 868 27.14 -6.49 32.34
C TYR A 868 26.31 -6.08 33.55
N SER A 869 25.01 -6.38 33.50
CA SER A 869 24.07 -6.08 34.58
C SER A 869 23.12 -7.26 34.79
N LEU A 870 22.57 -7.41 36.01
CA LEU A 870 21.62 -8.47 36.38
C LEU A 870 20.42 -7.87 37.10
N LEU A 871 19.22 -8.35 36.77
CA LEU A 871 17.98 -7.87 37.36
C LEU A 871 17.81 -8.41 38.78
N GLY A 872 17.58 -7.49 39.73
CA GLY A 872 17.32 -7.83 41.13
C GLY A 872 15.87 -8.17 41.44
N TYR A 873 14.89 -7.68 40.66
CA TYR A 873 13.43 -7.81 40.90
C TYR A 873 12.97 -7.20 42.22
N ASN A 874 13.17 -7.91 43.32
CA ASN A 874 12.78 -7.55 44.70
C ASN A 874 13.98 -7.08 45.55
N ARG A 875 15.18 -7.03 44.96
CA ARG A 875 16.39 -6.43 45.53
C ARG A 875 17.02 -5.45 44.52
N PRO A 876 17.98 -4.62 44.94
CA PRO A 876 18.75 -3.81 43.99
C PRO A 876 19.39 -4.66 42.90
N SER A 877 19.39 -4.16 41.68
CA SER A 877 20.03 -4.82 40.53
C SER A 877 21.55 -4.67 40.60
N VAL A 878 22.27 -5.60 39.98
CA VAL A 878 23.71 -5.45 39.72
C VAL A 878 23.85 -4.67 38.42
N VAL A 879 24.64 -3.59 38.41
CA VAL A 879 24.70 -2.66 37.27
C VAL A 879 26.15 -2.38 36.90
N HIS A 880 26.47 -2.48 35.60
CA HIS A 880 27.76 -2.13 35.00
C HIS A 880 29.00 -2.85 35.55
N GLU A 881 28.87 -4.09 35.99
CA GLU A 881 30.02 -4.90 36.40
C GLU A 881 30.94 -5.18 35.22
N PRO A 882 32.27 -5.00 35.36
CA PRO A 882 33.22 -5.22 34.28
C PRO A 882 33.39 -6.69 33.96
N ALA A 883 33.52 -7.02 32.67
CA ALA A 883 33.88 -8.34 32.18
C ALA A 883 34.66 -8.26 30.86
N ASP A 884 35.46 -9.28 30.59
CA ASP A 884 36.21 -9.40 29.32
C ASP A 884 35.36 -9.96 28.18
N GLN A 885 34.28 -10.68 28.52
CA GLN A 885 33.39 -11.33 27.57
C GLN A 885 31.95 -11.39 28.09
N TYR A 886 30.99 -11.57 27.19
CA TYR A 886 29.60 -11.85 27.52
C TYR A 886 29.21 -13.25 27.01
N PRO A 887 28.56 -14.09 27.84
CA PRO A 887 28.38 -13.90 29.27
C PRO A 887 29.75 -13.95 30.01
N PRO A 888 29.86 -13.35 31.22
CA PRO A 888 31.10 -13.38 31.98
C PRO A 888 31.59 -14.81 32.26
N ALA A 889 32.90 -15.01 32.28
CA ALA A 889 33.50 -16.36 32.36
C ALA A 889 33.19 -17.12 33.67
N LYS A 890 32.75 -16.41 34.71
CA LYS A 890 32.37 -17.00 36.01
C LYS A 890 31.11 -17.88 35.92
N PHE A 891 30.20 -17.58 34.99
CA PHE A 891 28.98 -18.36 34.81
C PHE A 891 29.29 -19.69 34.12
N LYS A 892 28.66 -20.76 34.59
CA LYS A 892 28.81 -22.12 34.06
C LYS A 892 27.46 -22.73 33.72
N TYR A 893 27.44 -23.43 32.59
CA TYR A 893 26.26 -24.15 32.15
C TYR A 893 26.01 -25.40 32.98
N GLU A 894 24.78 -25.55 33.44
CA GLU A 894 24.28 -26.69 34.20
C GLU A 894 23.00 -27.22 33.56
N THR A 895 22.80 -28.53 33.65
CA THR A 895 21.63 -29.21 33.10
C THR A 895 20.71 -29.62 34.24
N LEU A 896 19.46 -29.17 34.18
CA LEU A 896 18.39 -29.59 35.07
C LEU A 896 17.36 -30.38 34.27
N PHE A 897 17.02 -31.59 34.72
CA PHE A 897 16.00 -32.43 34.11
C PHE A 897 14.60 -32.04 34.58
N LEU A 898 13.63 -32.10 33.68
CA LEU A 898 12.22 -31.85 33.99
C LEU A 898 11.60 -33.17 34.48
N ASP A 899 10.86 -33.13 35.58
CA ASP A 899 10.06 -34.26 36.07
C ASP A 899 8.56 -33.91 36.03
N ALA A 900 7.81 -34.54 35.12
CA ALA A 900 6.38 -34.29 34.97
C ALA A 900 5.53 -34.88 36.11
N SER A 901 6.07 -35.79 36.93
CA SER A 901 5.34 -36.38 38.05
C SER A 901 5.26 -35.43 39.26
N SER A 902 6.30 -34.62 39.45
CA SER A 902 6.45 -33.68 40.57
C SER A 902 6.28 -32.22 40.16
N GLY A 903 6.45 -31.88 38.86
CA GLY A 903 6.50 -30.50 38.40
C GLY A 903 7.78 -29.77 38.84
N THR A 904 8.88 -30.50 39.01
CA THR A 904 10.17 -29.97 39.46
C THR A 904 11.24 -30.02 38.37
N LEU A 905 12.25 -29.18 38.54
CA LEU A 905 13.54 -29.27 37.86
C LEU A 905 14.53 -29.92 38.81
N GLU A 906 15.32 -30.88 38.36
CA GLU A 906 16.23 -31.66 39.21
C GLU A 906 17.58 -31.91 38.53
N HIS A 907 18.65 -32.13 39.32
CA HIS A 907 19.96 -32.52 38.75
C HIS A 907 20.00 -33.99 38.31
N ASP A 908 19.21 -34.83 38.99
CA ASP A 908 19.12 -36.26 38.69
C ASP A 908 18.14 -36.51 37.54
N LYS A 909 18.43 -37.53 36.75
CA LYS A 909 17.57 -37.93 35.63
C LYS A 909 16.35 -38.69 36.15
N PRO A 910 15.11 -38.27 35.81
CA PRO A 910 13.93 -39.04 36.14
C PRO A 910 13.99 -40.42 35.44
N SER A 911 13.75 -41.48 36.20
CA SER A 911 13.84 -42.85 35.71
C SER A 911 12.55 -43.34 35.05
N THR A 912 11.39 -42.84 35.49
CA THR A 912 10.07 -43.28 35.04
C THR A 912 9.55 -42.38 33.94
N GLU A 913 9.15 -42.96 32.80
CA GLU A 913 8.51 -42.22 31.71
C GLU A 913 7.15 -41.68 32.15
N THR A 914 7.02 -40.35 32.15
CA THR A 914 5.79 -39.64 32.52
C THR A 914 5.56 -38.49 31.54
N ALA A 915 4.31 -38.06 31.36
CA ALA A 915 4.00 -36.88 30.57
C ALA A 915 2.96 -36.00 31.26
N VAL A 916 3.08 -34.69 31.04
CA VAL A 916 2.06 -33.69 31.40
C VAL A 916 1.36 -33.23 30.13
N GLU A 917 0.03 -33.10 30.19
CA GLU A 917 -0.83 -32.69 29.08
C GLU A 917 -1.50 -31.36 29.40
N TYR A 918 -1.62 -30.48 28.40
CA TYR A 918 -2.38 -29.23 28.49
C TYR A 918 -3.08 -28.93 27.16
N GLN A 919 -4.15 -28.12 27.21
CA GLN A 919 -4.94 -27.72 26.05
C GLN A 919 -4.37 -26.43 25.41
N ALA A 920 -3.63 -26.59 24.31
CA ALA A 920 -2.86 -25.51 23.68
C ALA A 920 -3.75 -24.44 22.98
N ASP A 921 -4.94 -24.82 22.56
CA ASP A 921 -5.90 -23.94 21.87
C ASP A 921 -6.96 -23.33 22.80
N LEU A 922 -6.89 -23.53 24.11
CA LEU A 922 -7.86 -23.01 25.08
C LEU A 922 -7.26 -21.85 25.89
N PRO A 923 -7.82 -20.62 25.84
CA PRO A 923 -7.26 -19.46 26.55
C PRO A 923 -7.19 -19.61 28.09
N SER A 924 -8.06 -20.43 28.68
CA SER A 924 -8.11 -20.63 30.13
C SER A 924 -7.06 -21.62 30.66
N ASP A 925 -6.40 -22.36 29.78
CA ASP A 925 -5.32 -23.28 30.14
C ASP A 925 -3.98 -22.57 29.99
N THR A 926 -3.24 -22.44 31.10
CA THR A 926 -1.95 -21.74 31.16
C THR A 926 -0.76 -22.65 30.83
N GLY A 927 -1.01 -23.92 30.49
CA GLY A 927 0.02 -24.89 30.15
C GLY A 927 0.58 -25.64 31.35
N CYS A 928 1.86 -25.98 31.32
CA CYS A 928 2.55 -26.71 32.40
C CYS A 928 3.82 -25.97 32.86
N SER A 929 4.31 -26.29 34.05
CA SER A 929 5.49 -25.61 34.59
C SER A 929 6.35 -26.51 35.48
N PHE A 930 7.65 -26.17 35.57
CA PHE A 930 8.65 -26.89 36.34
C PHE A 930 9.46 -25.92 37.20
N THR A 931 9.54 -26.18 38.50
CA THR A 931 10.15 -25.24 39.47
C THR A 931 11.47 -25.77 40.04
N TYR A 932 12.48 -24.90 40.14
CA TYR A 932 13.73 -25.14 40.86
C TYR A 932 13.90 -24.09 41.96
N THR A 933 14.06 -24.52 43.22
CA THR A 933 14.32 -23.62 44.35
C THR A 933 15.81 -23.60 44.69
N PHE A 934 16.40 -22.41 44.72
CA PHE A 934 17.81 -22.23 45.04
C PHE A 934 18.06 -22.30 46.54
N LYS A 935 19.07 -23.08 46.95
CA LYS A 935 19.45 -23.23 48.36
C LYS A 935 20.40 -22.14 48.86
N GLU A 936 21.01 -21.40 47.93
CA GLU A 936 22.00 -20.36 48.18
C GLU A 936 21.88 -19.25 47.13
N TYR A 937 22.55 -18.13 47.37
CA TYR A 937 22.59 -17.02 46.43
C TYR A 937 23.12 -17.49 45.07
N THR A 938 22.34 -17.25 44.02
CA THR A 938 22.63 -17.71 42.67
C THR A 938 22.35 -16.59 41.68
N GLU A 939 23.26 -16.41 40.72
CA GLU A 939 23.09 -15.50 39.59
C GLU A 939 22.90 -16.31 38.31
N LEU A 940 21.99 -15.86 37.45
CA LEU A 940 21.81 -16.36 36.09
C LEU A 940 22.25 -15.28 35.10
N CYS A 941 23.03 -15.63 34.07
CA CYS A 941 23.43 -14.69 33.02
C CYS A 941 23.64 -15.37 31.66
N GLY A 942 23.02 -14.84 30.61
CA GLY A 942 23.16 -15.30 29.23
C GLY A 942 21.98 -16.13 28.73
N ILE A 943 22.18 -16.85 27.63
CA ILE A 943 21.16 -17.65 26.94
C ILE A 943 20.96 -18.98 27.67
N SER A 944 19.69 -19.39 27.80
CA SER A 944 19.28 -20.70 28.32
C SER A 944 18.57 -21.51 27.23
N LYS A 945 18.50 -22.83 27.38
CA LYS A 945 17.88 -23.72 26.39
C LYS A 945 17.03 -24.79 27.03
N ALA A 946 15.79 -24.94 26.58
CA ALA A 946 14.95 -26.08 26.89
C ALA A 946 15.06 -27.11 25.77
N ARG A 947 15.53 -28.32 26.07
CA ARG A 947 15.44 -29.48 25.20
C ARG A 947 14.30 -30.36 25.69
N VAL A 948 13.22 -30.46 24.95
CA VAL A 948 12.01 -31.14 25.38
C VAL A 948 11.53 -32.15 24.37
N TYR A 949 10.96 -33.25 24.86
CA TYR A 949 10.29 -34.26 24.06
C TYR A 949 8.79 -33.99 24.11
N MET A 950 8.19 -33.69 22.97
CA MET A 950 6.79 -33.28 22.90
C MET A 950 6.02 -34.00 21.80
N SER A 951 4.69 -34.09 21.97
CA SER A 951 3.78 -34.64 20.96
C SER A 951 2.42 -33.95 21.02
N THR A 952 1.70 -33.91 19.91
CA THR A 952 0.28 -33.52 19.85
C THR A 952 -0.56 -34.65 19.24
N PRO A 953 -1.60 -35.17 19.91
CA PRO A 953 -2.50 -36.17 19.32
C PRO A 953 -3.54 -35.56 18.36
N ASP A 954 -3.74 -34.24 18.39
CA ASP A 954 -4.91 -33.59 17.78
C ASP A 954 -4.57 -32.83 16.49
N HIS A 955 -3.28 -32.55 16.21
CA HIS A 955 -2.80 -31.82 15.04
C HIS A 955 -1.53 -32.43 14.43
N ASP A 956 -1.11 -31.96 13.25
CA ASP A 956 0.15 -32.34 12.57
C ASP A 956 1.28 -31.32 12.76
N ASP A 957 1.10 -30.36 13.67
CA ASP A 957 2.12 -29.40 14.09
C ASP A 957 1.79 -28.84 15.49
N MET A 958 2.78 -28.22 16.14
CA MET A 958 2.62 -27.57 17.44
C MET A 958 3.54 -26.37 17.61
N ASP A 959 2.96 -25.24 18.02
CA ASP A 959 3.67 -24.04 18.44
C ASP A 959 3.86 -24.06 19.96
N VAL A 960 5.11 -24.10 20.40
CA VAL A 960 5.46 -24.20 21.82
C VAL A 960 6.09 -22.89 22.26
N TYR A 961 5.53 -22.29 23.30
CA TYR A 961 6.03 -21.07 23.93
C TYR A 961 6.59 -21.41 25.30
N VAL A 962 7.76 -20.86 25.61
CA VAL A 962 8.49 -21.11 26.86
C VAL A 962 8.83 -19.79 27.53
N VAL A 963 8.62 -19.68 28.84
CA VAL A 963 9.05 -18.50 29.62
C VAL A 963 9.67 -18.93 30.96
N LEU A 964 10.72 -18.23 31.38
CA LEU A 964 11.37 -18.43 32.68
C LEU A 964 10.94 -17.33 33.65
N ARG A 965 10.21 -17.69 34.71
CA ARG A 965 9.76 -16.78 35.77
C ARG A 965 10.71 -16.82 36.97
N LYS A 966 10.78 -15.69 37.69
CA LYS A 966 11.31 -15.64 39.06
C LYS A 966 10.15 -15.67 40.06
N LEU A 967 10.29 -16.51 41.09
CA LEU A 967 9.38 -16.58 42.23
C LEU A 967 10.10 -16.18 43.52
N ASP A 968 9.41 -15.47 44.40
CA ASP A 968 9.90 -15.22 45.75
C ASP A 968 9.89 -16.49 46.63
N LYS A 969 10.33 -16.34 47.88
CA LYS A 969 10.42 -17.46 48.85
C LYS A 969 9.06 -18.06 49.23
N ASN A 970 7.96 -17.38 48.93
CA ASN A 970 6.60 -17.84 49.17
C ASN A 970 5.94 -18.38 47.89
N GLY A 971 6.68 -18.47 46.78
CA GLY A 971 6.17 -18.91 45.49
C GLY A 971 5.39 -17.84 44.71
N LYS A 972 5.42 -16.57 45.13
CA LYS A 972 4.78 -15.47 44.40
C LYS A 972 5.63 -15.09 43.20
N GLU A 973 5.00 -14.96 42.03
CA GLU A 973 5.63 -14.44 40.83
C GLU A 973 6.12 -13.00 41.01
N LEU A 974 7.36 -12.77 40.57
CA LEU A 974 7.99 -11.47 40.57
C LEU A 974 8.13 -10.93 39.15
N TRP A 975 8.15 -9.61 39.05
CA TRP A 975 8.44 -8.86 37.83
C TRP A 975 9.42 -7.73 38.17
N HIS A 976 10.21 -7.31 37.17
CA HIS A 976 11.18 -6.22 37.27
C HIS A 976 10.61 -4.95 36.63
N ARG A 977 10.90 -3.79 37.23
CA ARG A 977 10.52 -2.48 36.68
C ARG A 977 11.59 -2.00 35.70
N ASN A 978 11.20 -1.69 34.47
CA ASN A 978 12.13 -1.20 33.47
C ASN A 978 12.47 0.29 33.63
N ILE A 979 11.69 1.03 34.42
CA ILE A 979 11.95 2.44 34.78
C ILE A 979 12.09 2.54 36.31
N PRO A 980 13.16 3.17 36.83
CA PRO A 980 13.31 3.41 38.28
C PRO A 980 12.20 4.31 38.82
N MET A 981 11.82 4.13 40.10
CA MET A 981 10.69 4.87 40.70
C MET A 981 11.04 6.33 40.97
N GLU A 982 12.30 6.59 41.29
CA GLU A 982 12.89 7.91 41.53
C GLU A 982 12.79 8.85 40.32
N ASP A 983 12.57 8.29 39.13
CA ASP A 983 12.43 9.03 37.88
C ASP A 983 10.97 9.25 37.45
N LEU A 984 10.05 8.70 38.22
CA LEU A 984 8.61 8.90 38.06
C LEU A 984 8.13 9.98 39.04
N PRO A 985 6.94 10.57 38.84
CA PRO A 985 6.40 11.53 39.80
C PRO A 985 6.31 10.92 41.21
N GLU A 986 6.65 11.68 42.24
CA GLU A 986 6.72 11.21 43.65
C GLU A 986 5.42 10.56 44.15
N SER A 987 4.27 10.94 43.57
CA SER A 987 2.96 10.36 43.91
C SER A 987 2.71 8.97 43.31
N THR A 988 3.58 8.48 42.42
CA THR A 988 3.40 7.22 41.69
C THR A 988 3.70 6.04 42.60
N THR A 989 2.80 5.08 42.62
CA THR A 989 2.95 3.81 43.35
C THR A 989 3.23 2.65 42.40
N VAL A 990 3.64 1.50 42.93
CA VAL A 990 3.90 0.30 42.12
C VAL A 990 2.64 -0.17 41.37
N ASP A 991 1.46 0.04 41.94
CA ASP A 991 0.18 -0.35 41.35
C ASP A 991 -0.20 0.52 40.15
N ASP A 992 0.34 1.74 40.05
CA ASP A 992 0.10 2.65 38.93
C ASP A 992 0.90 2.25 37.67
N ILE A 993 1.95 1.44 37.81
CA ILE A 993 2.83 1.06 36.70
C ILE A 993 2.06 0.25 35.64
N PRO A 994 2.02 0.66 34.37
CA PRO A 994 1.27 -0.06 33.33
C PRO A 994 1.71 -1.51 33.15
N ASN A 995 0.79 -2.39 32.75
CA ASN A 995 1.06 -3.82 32.57
C ASN A 995 1.52 -4.17 31.14
N HIS A 996 2.58 -3.50 30.68
CA HIS A 996 3.19 -3.69 29.35
C HIS A 996 4.70 -3.84 29.48
N ASN A 997 5.32 -4.47 28.48
CA ASN A 997 6.73 -4.79 28.53
C ASN A 997 7.64 -3.55 28.54
N VAL A 998 7.20 -2.40 28.02
CA VAL A 998 7.91 -1.11 28.20
C VAL A 998 8.19 -0.81 29.67
N TRP A 999 7.28 -1.21 30.57
CA TRP A 999 7.31 -0.88 31.99
C TRP A 999 7.72 -2.03 32.89
N ARG A 1000 7.37 -3.27 32.50
CA ARG A 1000 7.53 -4.47 33.32
C ARG A 1000 8.22 -5.57 32.53
N TYR A 1001 9.29 -6.12 33.08
CA TYR A 1001 9.91 -7.34 32.56
C TYR A 1001 9.59 -8.52 33.46
N ILE A 1002 9.22 -9.64 32.85
CA ILE A 1002 8.71 -10.82 33.56
C ILE A 1002 9.57 -12.08 33.37
N GLY A 1003 10.62 -11.98 32.56
CA GLY A 1003 11.59 -13.04 32.34
C GLY A 1003 11.88 -13.36 30.87
N PRO A 1004 12.98 -14.08 30.62
CA PRO A 1004 13.37 -14.47 29.27
C PRO A 1004 12.42 -15.53 28.73
N ASN A 1005 12.22 -15.52 27.41
CA ASN A 1005 11.26 -16.39 26.75
C ASN A 1005 11.84 -16.98 25.47
N GLY A 1006 11.26 -18.08 24.99
CA GLY A 1006 11.60 -18.84 23.79
C GLY A 1006 10.33 -19.31 23.10
N ARG A 1007 10.40 -19.60 21.80
CA ARG A 1007 9.28 -20.22 21.06
C ARG A 1007 9.79 -21.00 19.86
N LEU A 1008 9.06 -22.05 19.49
CA LEU A 1008 9.38 -22.88 18.33
C LEU A 1008 8.11 -23.56 17.78
N ARG A 1009 7.94 -23.51 16.46
CA ARG A 1009 7.04 -24.39 15.71
C ARG A 1009 7.71 -25.74 15.48
N ALA A 1010 7.09 -26.82 15.92
CA ALA A 1010 7.72 -28.14 15.89
C ALA A 1010 8.08 -28.62 14.48
N SER A 1011 7.33 -28.25 13.44
CA SER A 1011 7.72 -28.55 12.06
C SER A 1011 9.01 -27.85 11.62
N HIS A 1012 9.46 -26.80 12.32
CA HIS A 1012 10.73 -26.10 12.07
C HIS A 1012 11.88 -26.55 12.99
N ARG A 1013 11.73 -27.66 13.72
CA ARG A 1013 12.71 -28.20 14.69
C ARG A 1013 14.09 -28.58 14.17
N ALA A 1014 14.36 -28.45 12.86
CA ALA A 1014 15.68 -28.71 12.32
C ALA A 1014 16.73 -27.81 13.03
N VAL A 1015 17.89 -28.37 13.34
CA VAL A 1015 18.99 -27.65 13.99
C VAL A 1015 20.23 -27.73 13.11
N THR A 1016 20.93 -26.61 12.96
CA THR A 1016 22.24 -26.53 12.32
C THR A 1016 23.06 -25.43 12.99
N TYR A 1017 24.20 -25.07 12.42
CA TYR A 1017 24.88 -23.82 12.67
C TYR A 1017 24.64 -22.86 11.50
N GLU A 1018 24.76 -21.57 11.76
CA GLU A 1018 24.66 -20.58 10.70
C GLU A 1018 25.93 -20.57 9.83
N SER A 1019 25.76 -20.68 8.52
CA SER A 1019 26.87 -20.61 7.58
C SER A 1019 27.33 -19.16 7.38
N LEU A 1020 28.37 -18.75 8.11
CA LEU A 1020 28.94 -17.41 8.04
C LEU A 1020 30.34 -17.43 7.38
N PRO A 1021 30.61 -16.53 6.41
CA PRO A 1021 31.91 -16.48 5.73
C PRO A 1021 33.08 -16.33 6.73
N GLY A 1022 34.06 -17.22 6.60
CA GLY A 1022 35.27 -17.21 7.44
C GLY A 1022 35.02 -17.53 8.92
N LEU A 1023 33.89 -18.17 9.27
CA LEU A 1023 33.59 -18.60 10.63
C LEU A 1023 33.16 -20.07 10.62
N GLY A 1024 34.03 -20.95 11.15
CA GLY A 1024 33.73 -22.39 11.25
C GLY A 1024 32.74 -22.70 12.38
N PRO A 1025 32.11 -23.90 12.39
CA PRO A 1025 31.12 -24.28 13.40
C PRO A 1025 31.62 -24.21 14.85
N GLY A 1026 32.88 -24.59 15.08
CA GLY A 1026 33.47 -24.54 16.42
C GLY A 1026 33.66 -23.12 16.95
N GLU A 1027 34.06 -22.19 16.08
CA GLU A 1027 34.20 -20.77 16.45
C GLU A 1027 32.84 -20.11 16.64
N TYR A 1028 31.88 -20.41 15.75
CA TYR A 1028 30.49 -19.97 15.91
C TYR A 1028 29.90 -20.40 17.25
N ASN A 1029 30.04 -21.69 17.60
CA ASN A 1029 29.55 -22.20 18.89
C ASN A 1029 30.26 -21.57 20.09
N LYS A 1030 31.55 -21.19 19.95
CA LYS A 1030 32.28 -20.47 21.00
C LYS A 1030 31.75 -19.04 21.20
N LEU A 1031 31.36 -18.36 20.12
CA LEU A 1031 30.80 -17.01 20.17
C LEU A 1031 29.38 -17.00 20.74
N MET A 1032 28.49 -17.86 20.22
CA MET A 1032 27.07 -17.84 20.58
C MET A 1032 26.76 -18.62 21.89
N GLY A 1033 27.59 -19.60 22.24
CA GLY A 1033 27.40 -20.45 23.42
C GLY A 1033 26.52 -21.68 23.18
N PRO A 1034 26.60 -22.70 24.06
CA PRO A 1034 25.97 -24.02 23.86
C PRO A 1034 24.44 -24.05 24.02
N ALA A 1035 23.86 -22.98 24.57
CA ALA A 1035 22.41 -22.83 24.71
C ALA A 1035 21.78 -22.09 23.52
N TYR A 1036 22.58 -21.49 22.64
CA TYR A 1036 22.06 -20.93 21.38
C TYR A 1036 21.80 -22.05 20.37
N VAL A 1037 20.64 -22.01 19.72
CA VAL A 1037 20.22 -22.99 18.73
C VAL A 1037 19.83 -22.26 17.46
N TYR A 1038 20.48 -22.62 16.36
CA TYR A 1038 20.15 -22.05 15.06
C TYR A 1038 19.21 -22.98 14.29
N HIS A 1039 17.96 -22.53 14.14
CA HIS A 1039 16.98 -23.17 13.28
C HIS A 1039 17.04 -22.57 11.86
N PRO A 1040 17.25 -23.39 10.82
CA PRO A 1040 17.41 -22.87 9.47
C PRO A 1040 16.10 -22.38 8.85
N HIS A 1041 14.95 -22.94 9.25
CA HIS A 1041 13.62 -22.61 8.72
C HIS A 1041 13.46 -22.75 7.19
N THR A 1042 14.36 -23.46 6.51
CA THR A 1042 14.35 -23.65 5.05
C THR A 1042 13.32 -24.67 4.57
N ALA A 1043 12.84 -25.54 5.45
CA ALA A 1043 11.83 -26.55 5.15
C ALA A 1043 11.01 -26.90 6.40
N THR A 1044 9.78 -27.34 6.19
CA THR A 1044 8.91 -27.85 7.26
C THR A 1044 8.98 -29.37 7.34
N GLN A 1045 8.89 -29.91 8.55
CA GLN A 1045 8.85 -31.33 8.87
C GLN A 1045 7.56 -31.64 9.64
N PRO A 1046 6.40 -31.79 8.97
CA PRO A 1046 5.13 -32.08 9.63
C PRO A 1046 5.21 -33.28 10.56
N LEU A 1047 4.37 -33.29 11.59
CA LEU A 1047 4.32 -34.34 12.59
C LEU A 1047 3.20 -35.34 12.26
N HIS A 1048 3.45 -36.61 12.51
CA HIS A 1048 2.34 -37.55 12.67
C HIS A 1048 1.65 -37.31 14.03
N ARG A 1049 0.32 -37.38 14.06
CA ARG A 1049 -0.43 -37.24 15.32
C ARG A 1049 0.05 -38.24 16.37
N GLY A 1050 0.40 -37.73 17.55
CA GLY A 1050 0.96 -38.50 18.66
C GLY A 1050 2.45 -38.82 18.54
N GLN A 1051 3.12 -38.43 17.44
CA GLN A 1051 4.57 -38.59 17.30
C GLN A 1051 5.30 -37.75 18.35
N ILE A 1052 6.18 -38.39 19.10
CA ILE A 1052 7.09 -37.71 20.02
C ILE A 1052 8.29 -37.20 19.22
N VAL A 1053 8.57 -35.90 19.33
CA VAL A 1053 9.70 -35.23 18.69
C VAL A 1053 10.54 -34.48 19.71
N GLU A 1054 11.85 -34.40 19.47
CA GLU A 1054 12.77 -33.57 20.24
C GLU A 1054 12.71 -32.13 19.71
N LEU A 1055 12.56 -31.17 20.63
CA LEU A 1055 12.56 -29.74 20.36
C LEU A 1055 13.66 -29.07 21.20
N ASP A 1056 14.60 -28.40 20.54
CA ASP A 1056 15.60 -27.55 21.17
C ASP A 1056 15.11 -26.09 21.07
N ILE A 1057 14.79 -25.45 22.20
CA ILE A 1057 14.22 -24.10 22.25
C ILE A 1057 15.15 -23.18 23.05
N SER A 1058 15.83 -22.26 22.38
CA SER A 1058 16.60 -21.19 23.04
C SER A 1058 15.66 -20.15 23.63
N LEU A 1059 15.91 -19.77 24.87
CA LEU A 1059 15.32 -18.59 25.50
C LEU A 1059 16.25 -17.41 25.24
N TRP A 1060 15.66 -16.23 25.07
CA TRP A 1060 16.43 -15.00 24.96
C TRP A 1060 17.38 -14.79 26.13
N PRO A 1061 18.50 -14.04 25.93
CA PRO A 1061 19.45 -13.76 26.98
C PRO A 1061 18.78 -13.23 28.25
N GLY A 1062 18.97 -13.92 29.37
CA GLY A 1062 18.45 -13.55 30.69
C GLY A 1062 19.54 -13.09 31.64
N GLY A 1063 19.17 -12.35 32.68
CA GLY A 1063 20.07 -11.89 33.72
C GLY A 1063 19.30 -11.64 35.01
N MET A 1064 19.45 -12.50 36.00
CA MET A 1064 18.60 -12.52 37.20
C MET A 1064 19.41 -12.90 38.42
N ILE A 1065 19.03 -12.35 39.57
CA ILE A 1065 19.56 -12.71 40.88
C ILE A 1065 18.51 -13.52 41.63
N PHE A 1066 18.92 -14.59 42.30
CA PHE A 1066 18.08 -15.43 43.16
C PHE A 1066 18.71 -15.50 44.56
N ASP A 1067 17.99 -15.04 45.57
CA ASP A 1067 18.36 -15.25 46.97
C ASP A 1067 18.06 -16.70 47.39
N ALA A 1068 18.71 -17.16 48.46
CA ALA A 1068 18.39 -18.47 49.05
C ALA A 1068 16.90 -18.58 49.41
N GLY A 1069 16.24 -19.63 48.90
CA GLY A 1069 14.81 -19.90 49.02
C GLY A 1069 13.95 -19.37 47.87
N GLU A 1070 14.49 -18.50 47.00
CA GLU A 1070 13.79 -18.09 45.78
C GLU A 1070 13.85 -19.19 44.71
N SER A 1071 12.94 -19.12 43.75
CA SER A 1071 12.83 -20.16 42.73
C SER A 1071 12.81 -19.57 41.32
N MET A 1072 13.30 -20.35 40.37
CA MET A 1072 12.95 -20.16 38.96
C MET A 1072 11.86 -21.15 38.56
N ARG A 1073 10.95 -20.73 37.68
CA ARG A 1073 9.89 -21.57 37.13
C ARG A 1073 9.90 -21.50 35.61
N LEU A 1074 10.08 -22.64 34.96
CA LEU A 1074 10.04 -22.78 33.52
C LEU A 1074 8.62 -23.19 33.10
N GLU A 1075 7.96 -22.36 32.29
CA GLU A 1075 6.57 -22.56 31.86
C GLU A 1075 6.51 -22.87 30.38
N PHE A 1076 5.66 -23.82 30.00
CA PHE A 1076 5.37 -24.21 28.62
C PHE A 1076 3.90 -24.02 28.33
N ALA A 1077 3.58 -23.36 27.23
CA ALA A 1077 2.19 -23.12 26.82
C ALA A 1077 2.02 -23.18 25.29
N GLY A 1078 0.77 -23.30 24.84
CA GLY A 1078 0.39 -23.21 23.43
C GLY A 1078 0.16 -21.77 22.92
N ARG A 1079 0.43 -20.76 23.74
CA ARG A 1079 0.15 -19.35 23.45
C ARG A 1079 1.24 -18.47 24.04
N VAL A 1080 1.34 -17.23 23.55
CA VAL A 1080 2.26 -16.21 24.06
C VAL A 1080 1.98 -15.94 25.56
N GLN A 1081 2.99 -16.14 26.41
CA GLN A 1081 2.91 -15.99 27.89
C GLN A 1081 3.59 -14.70 28.41
N ILE A 1082 3.86 -13.73 27.54
CA ILE A 1082 4.59 -12.50 27.88
C ILE A 1082 3.73 -11.24 27.65
N LEU A 1083 3.98 -10.18 28.44
CA LEU A 1083 3.31 -8.87 28.31
C LEU A 1083 3.60 -8.28 26.94
N GLN A 1084 2.70 -7.52 26.29
CA GLN A 1084 2.98 -6.85 25.00
C GLN A 1084 3.62 -5.46 25.18
N ASP A 1085 4.25 -4.89 24.12
CA ASP A 1085 4.95 -3.59 24.21
C ASP A 1085 3.96 -2.44 24.12
N PHE A 1086 2.87 -2.64 23.38
CA PHE A 1086 1.82 -1.68 23.14
C PHE A 1086 0.44 -2.29 23.36
N ASP A 1087 -0.50 -1.45 23.77
CA ASP A 1087 -1.91 -1.80 23.88
C ASP A 1087 -2.50 -2.23 22.54
N GLY A 1088 -3.29 -3.31 22.55
CA GLY A 1088 -4.06 -3.77 21.40
C GLY A 1088 -3.30 -4.67 20.42
N VAL A 1089 -1.97 -4.83 20.54
CA VAL A 1089 -1.19 -5.79 19.74
C VAL A 1089 -1.68 -7.23 19.98
N ASP A 1090 -2.02 -7.53 21.24
CA ASP A 1090 -2.56 -8.82 21.68
C ASP A 1090 -3.85 -9.24 20.95
N LYS A 1091 -4.68 -8.28 20.53
CA LYS A 1091 -5.94 -8.53 19.81
C LYS A 1091 -5.75 -9.06 18.39
N HIS A 1092 -4.54 -8.95 17.85
CA HIS A 1092 -4.20 -9.33 16.49
C HIS A 1092 -3.30 -10.58 16.42
N LEU A 1093 -2.95 -11.18 17.58
CA LEU A 1093 -2.19 -12.42 17.62
C LEU A 1093 -3.05 -13.62 17.17
N VAL A 1094 -2.51 -14.42 16.26
CA VAL A 1094 -3.14 -15.66 15.79
C VAL A 1094 -2.58 -16.83 16.59
N ASN A 1095 -3.46 -17.70 17.10
CA ASN A 1095 -3.06 -18.99 17.66
C ASN A 1095 -3.30 -20.08 16.62
N TYR A 1096 -2.22 -20.71 16.15
CA TYR A 1096 -2.28 -21.78 15.15
C TYR A 1096 -2.42 -23.18 15.77
N ASN A 1097 -2.29 -23.31 17.10
CA ASN A 1097 -2.41 -24.60 17.76
C ASN A 1097 -3.84 -25.14 17.73
N VAL A 1098 -3.94 -26.47 17.72
CA VAL A 1098 -5.21 -27.21 17.80
C VAL A 1098 -5.06 -28.35 18.80
N GLY A 1099 -5.97 -28.42 19.77
CA GLY A 1099 -6.05 -29.48 20.74
C GLY A 1099 -4.95 -29.49 21.79
N ARG A 1100 -4.53 -30.70 22.18
CA ARG A 1100 -3.67 -30.98 23.33
C ARG A 1100 -2.20 -31.06 22.93
N HIS A 1101 -1.33 -30.57 23.80
CA HIS A 1101 0.10 -30.84 23.75
C HIS A 1101 0.50 -31.70 24.95
N ARG A 1102 1.48 -32.59 24.75
CA ARG A 1102 2.08 -33.42 25.80
C ARG A 1102 3.57 -33.17 25.87
N LEU A 1103 4.10 -32.93 27.07
CA LEU A 1103 5.52 -32.86 27.36
C LEU A 1103 5.94 -34.12 28.12
N HIS A 1104 6.87 -34.88 27.54
CA HIS A 1104 7.34 -36.17 28.04
C HIS A 1104 8.64 -36.01 28.82
N THR A 1105 8.77 -36.76 29.91
CA THR A 1105 9.90 -36.72 30.84
C THR A 1105 10.27 -38.13 31.29
N GLY A 1106 11.53 -38.33 31.68
CA GLY A 1106 12.04 -39.59 32.23
C GLY A 1106 12.26 -40.71 31.22
N GLY A 1107 12.92 -41.79 31.65
CA GLY A 1107 13.25 -42.95 30.79
C GLY A 1107 13.97 -42.55 29.50
N ALA A 1108 13.40 -42.87 28.33
CA ALA A 1108 13.95 -42.48 27.02
C ALA A 1108 13.79 -40.98 26.70
N TYR A 1109 12.90 -40.26 27.38
CA TYR A 1109 12.52 -38.88 27.10
C TYR A 1109 13.09 -37.91 28.14
N GLN A 1110 14.41 -37.74 28.15
CA GLN A 1110 15.12 -36.90 29.11
C GLN A 1110 15.01 -35.40 28.75
N SER A 1111 13.80 -34.83 28.90
CA SER A 1111 13.57 -33.40 28.79
C SER A 1111 14.40 -32.64 29.83
N GLN A 1112 15.10 -31.59 29.40
CA GLN A 1112 16.11 -30.90 30.20
C GLN A 1112 16.16 -29.40 29.90
N PHE A 1113 16.64 -28.63 30.88
CA PHE A 1113 16.86 -27.20 30.81
C PHE A 1113 18.32 -26.88 31.10
N LEU A 1114 18.99 -26.31 30.11
CA LEU A 1114 20.38 -25.88 30.17
C LEU A 1114 20.41 -24.40 30.58
N VAL A 1115 20.99 -24.11 31.73
CA VAL A 1115 21.02 -22.78 32.36
C VAL A 1115 22.45 -22.35 32.68
N ASN A 1116 22.76 -21.07 32.56
CA ASN A 1116 24.10 -20.54 32.85
C ASN A 1116 24.10 -19.82 34.20
N LEU A 1117 24.67 -20.46 35.22
CA LEU A 1117 24.57 -20.05 36.62
C LEU A 1117 25.93 -19.76 37.24
N TRP A 1118 25.93 -18.92 38.27
CA TRP A 1118 27.05 -18.72 39.19
C TRP A 1118 26.53 -18.76 40.63
N ARG A 1119 27.27 -19.35 41.57
CA ARG A 1119 26.87 -19.47 42.98
C ARG A 1119 27.97 -18.94 43.90
N SER A 1120 27.56 -18.34 45.01
CA SER A 1120 28.50 -17.81 46.02
C SER A 1120 29.46 -18.87 46.58
N SER A 1121 29.03 -20.14 46.69
CA SER A 1121 29.89 -21.25 47.15
C SER A 1121 31.08 -21.57 46.23
N GLN A 1122 31.08 -21.05 44.99
CA GLN A 1122 32.17 -21.25 44.03
C GLN A 1122 33.33 -20.26 44.22
N GLU A 1123 33.09 -19.14 44.90
CA GLU A 1123 34.15 -18.24 45.37
C GLU A 1123 34.57 -18.73 46.76
N GLY A 1124 35.71 -19.40 46.84
CA GLY A 1124 36.29 -19.86 48.11
C GLY A 1124 36.78 -18.73 49.01
N ASP A 1125 36.12 -17.58 49.05
CA ASP A 1125 36.43 -16.49 49.96
C ASP A 1125 35.18 -15.69 50.37
N THR A 1126 34.93 -15.69 51.67
CA THR A 1126 33.87 -14.97 52.36
C THR A 1126 34.17 -13.47 52.36
N THR A 1127 33.57 -12.71 51.45
CA THR A 1127 33.35 -11.27 51.70
C THR A 1127 31.93 -10.88 51.35
N GLU A 1128 31.31 -10.18 52.30
CA GLU A 1128 29.91 -9.76 52.33
C GLU A 1128 29.47 -9.02 51.05
N LYS A 1129 28.68 -9.70 50.21
CA LYS A 1129 27.76 -9.08 49.23
C LYS A 1129 26.33 -9.61 49.43
N ALA A 1130 25.86 -9.62 50.69
CA ALA A 1130 24.47 -9.92 51.03
C ALA A 1130 23.58 -8.71 50.78
#